data_AF-A0A969YV58-F1
#
_entry.id   AF-A0A969YV58-F1
#
_cell.length_a   1.000
_cell.length_b   1.000
_cell.length_c   1.000
_cell.angle_alpha   90.00
_cell.angle_beta   90.00
_cell.angle_gamma   90.00
#
_symmetry.space_group_name_H-M   'P 1'
#
loop_
_entity.id
_entity.type
_entity.pdbx_description
1 polymer ?
#
loop_
_entity_poly.entity_id
_entity_poly.type
_entity_poly.pdbx_seq_one_letter_code
_entity_poly.pdbx_strand_id
1 'polypeptide(L)'
;MKYYITTPIYYPNSSPHIGTAYTTIAADAMARLRRMKGDDVYFLTGTDENAQKIVRTAENAGVDPHTYVDGIVKRFRELWELLQISNDDFIRTTEDRHAKVVQYIFNRLYEQGDIYKSEYEGWYCTPCETFWTENKLVDGKCPNPDCGREVELLKEESYFFKMSKYQDRLLKHIHENPDFIQPLSRRNEMIKFIEGGLEDLCVSRTTFNWGIKVPFDPKHVVYVWLDALINYISALGYPDGENYQKYWPAEVHLMGKDIVRFHSIIWPITLMALDVPLPEKVFGHGWFLNREGGKISKSRGNVQDSFELIRRYGPDPIRYFLLREMQFGMDGTYSEDDLVERLNSDLANDLGNFVSRTLAMIVKYNQGKVPVPGTDTILEKELKELSLLVKNGTEAKMLDCDPAGALEFVWQYVSRCNKYVDETAPWTLAKDPANKERLDTVLYTFVEAIRILGILCAPFMPGVPEKLKPLLGTEGLFNDWEQAARWNIIQPGTVIQKGDPIFPRIDISVYTGEESKESAGQEKQKTESKEGKQIMQEGAKDISKEMVPLKEEITIDEFGKMDLRVVKVLRAEKVEKADKLLRLEVEMGNEIRTIVSGIAQHYAPDDLVGKKVILVANLKPAKLRGIESQGMILAASHNGELEVLSVSKDIPTGAQVK
;
A
#
# COMPACT_ATOMS: atom_id res chain seq x y z
N MET A 1 16.82 14.04 -19.26
CA MET A 1 17.26 14.97 -18.19
C MET A 1 17.86 14.16 -17.05
N LYS A 2 18.56 14.76 -16.08
CA LYS A 2 18.96 14.01 -14.86
C LYS A 2 17.73 13.80 -13.98
N TYR A 3 17.70 12.70 -13.22
CA TYR A 3 16.66 12.46 -12.23
C TYR A 3 17.19 11.60 -11.07
N TYR A 4 17.27 12.17 -9.89
CA TYR A 4 17.71 11.54 -8.67
C TYR A 4 16.54 11.41 -7.69
N ILE A 5 16.18 10.17 -7.41
CA ILE A 5 15.10 9.81 -6.48
C ILE A 5 15.65 8.91 -5.37
N THR A 6 15.20 9.15 -4.14
CA THR A 6 15.62 8.35 -2.99
C THR A 6 14.44 7.83 -2.19
N THR A 7 14.60 6.66 -1.59
CA THR A 7 13.82 6.25 -0.41
C THR A 7 14.52 6.71 0.87
N PRO A 8 13.89 6.60 2.04
CA PRO A 8 14.62 6.60 3.30
C PRO A 8 15.49 5.35 3.36
N ILE A 9 16.56 5.41 4.13
CA ILE A 9 17.29 4.22 4.54
C ILE A 9 16.57 3.57 5.72
N TYR A 10 16.45 2.23 5.71
CA TYR A 10 15.60 1.51 6.65
C TYR A 10 16.39 0.96 7.83
N TYR A 11 15.81 1.04 9.03
CA TYR A 11 16.38 0.40 10.22
C TYR A 11 16.30 -1.13 10.08
N PRO A 12 17.43 -1.86 10.12
CA PRO A 12 17.49 -3.31 10.12
C PRO A 12 17.17 -3.85 11.53
N ASN A 13 16.13 -3.36 12.18
CA ASN A 13 15.71 -3.85 13.50
C ASN A 13 14.70 -5.01 13.39
N SER A 14 14.16 -5.27 12.20
CA SER A 14 13.17 -6.31 11.97
C SER A 14 13.02 -6.63 10.47
N SER A 15 12.52 -7.83 10.12
CA SER A 15 12.20 -8.19 8.72
C SER A 15 11.30 -7.13 8.06
N PRO A 16 11.54 -6.75 6.79
CA PRO A 16 10.75 -5.74 6.11
C PRO A 16 9.26 -6.12 6.05
N HIS A 17 8.38 -5.12 6.04
CA HIS A 17 6.93 -5.31 5.98
C HIS A 17 6.32 -4.47 4.84
N ILE A 18 5.01 -4.62 4.58
CA ILE A 18 4.31 -3.97 3.46
C ILE A 18 4.51 -2.44 3.42
N GLY A 19 4.52 -1.75 4.57
CA GLY A 19 4.78 -0.31 4.63
C GLY A 19 6.19 0.08 4.14
N THR A 20 7.22 -0.71 4.48
CA THR A 20 8.59 -0.52 3.99
C THR A 20 8.69 -0.81 2.50
N ALA A 21 8.00 -1.86 2.04
CA ALA A 21 7.95 -2.23 0.63
C ALA A 21 7.31 -1.13 -0.22
N TYR A 22 6.21 -0.52 0.25
CA TYR A 22 5.48 0.51 -0.51
C TYR A 22 6.35 1.68 -0.95
N THR A 23 7.10 2.31 -0.02
CA THR A 23 7.92 3.48 -0.35
C THR A 23 8.92 3.15 -1.46
N THR A 24 9.55 1.97 -1.39
CA THR A 24 10.52 1.54 -2.39
C THR A 24 9.87 1.18 -3.71
N ILE A 25 8.70 0.50 -3.70
CA ILE A 25 7.94 0.19 -4.91
C ILE A 25 7.47 1.47 -5.62
N ALA A 26 7.04 2.48 -4.87
CA ALA A 26 6.61 3.77 -5.41
C ALA A 26 7.78 4.54 -6.04
N ALA A 27 8.92 4.61 -5.36
CA ALA A 27 10.13 5.21 -5.92
C ALA A 27 10.62 4.45 -7.16
N ASP A 28 10.56 3.13 -7.15
CA ASP A 28 10.90 2.28 -8.29
C ASP A 28 9.99 2.51 -9.50
N ALA A 29 8.67 2.62 -9.29
CA ALA A 29 7.74 2.92 -10.37
C ALA A 29 8.01 4.29 -11.02
N MET A 30 8.34 5.30 -10.20
CA MET A 30 8.74 6.62 -10.69
C MET A 30 10.07 6.57 -11.45
N ALA A 31 11.08 5.89 -10.90
CA ALA A 31 12.37 5.70 -11.55
C ALA A 31 12.24 4.97 -12.90
N ARG A 32 11.45 3.90 -12.96
CA ARG A 32 11.19 3.14 -14.19
C ARG A 32 10.52 3.99 -15.26
N LEU A 33 9.48 4.75 -14.92
CA LEU A 33 8.83 5.65 -15.87
C LEU A 33 9.82 6.67 -16.43
N ARG A 34 10.66 7.27 -15.57
CA ARG A 34 11.69 8.23 -15.97
C ARG A 34 12.73 7.61 -16.91
N ARG A 35 13.21 6.40 -16.62
CA ARG A 35 14.11 5.66 -17.52
C ARG A 35 13.45 5.37 -18.87
N MET A 36 12.18 4.96 -18.88
CA MET A 36 11.43 4.71 -20.12
C MET A 36 11.19 5.97 -20.95
N LYS A 37 11.24 7.15 -20.32
CA LYS A 37 11.21 8.47 -21.00
C LYS A 37 12.59 8.93 -21.49
N GLY A 38 13.65 8.14 -21.26
CA GLY A 38 15.02 8.47 -21.62
C GLY A 38 15.72 9.41 -20.65
N ASP A 39 15.21 9.59 -19.42
CA ASP A 39 15.93 10.30 -18.37
C ASP A 39 17.12 9.47 -17.85
N ASP A 40 18.19 10.16 -17.46
CA ASP A 40 19.35 9.59 -16.80
C ASP A 40 19.06 9.54 -15.30
N VAL A 41 18.66 8.36 -14.83
CA VAL A 41 18.11 8.16 -13.49
C VAL A 41 19.17 7.60 -12.55
N TYR A 42 19.22 8.15 -11.34
CA TYR A 42 19.85 7.52 -10.19
C TYR A 42 18.77 7.27 -9.12
N PHE A 43 18.58 6.03 -8.71
CA PHE A 43 17.61 5.63 -7.72
C PHE A 43 18.33 5.01 -6.51
N LEU A 44 18.30 5.71 -5.37
CA LEU A 44 18.96 5.29 -4.14
C LEU A 44 17.98 4.71 -3.12
N THR A 45 18.37 3.58 -2.52
CA THR A 45 17.78 3.03 -1.29
C THR A 45 18.90 2.53 -0.36
N GLY A 46 18.59 2.03 0.84
CA GLY A 46 19.62 1.54 1.75
C GLY A 46 19.16 1.22 3.16
N THR A 47 20.13 1.08 4.07
CA THR A 47 19.93 0.71 5.48
C THR A 47 20.64 1.63 6.47
N ASP A 48 19.93 1.98 7.54
CA ASP A 48 20.46 2.71 8.70
C ASP A 48 20.90 1.72 9.79
N GLU A 49 22.20 1.51 9.91
CA GLU A 49 22.84 0.43 10.64
C GLU A 49 23.50 0.91 11.93
N ASN A 50 23.53 2.23 12.17
CA ASN A 50 24.20 2.84 13.31
C ASN A 50 23.26 3.10 14.51
N ALA A 51 22.00 2.67 14.42
CA ALA A 51 21.02 2.81 15.49
C ALA A 51 21.35 1.95 16.73
N GLN A 52 21.22 2.55 17.93
CA GLN A 52 21.56 1.91 19.20
C GLN A 52 20.77 0.61 19.44
N LYS A 53 19.50 0.60 19.02
CA LYS A 53 18.61 -0.55 19.15
C LYS A 53 19.14 -1.81 18.47
N ILE A 54 19.89 -1.68 17.37
CA ILE A 54 20.44 -2.80 16.61
C ILE A 54 21.46 -3.56 17.46
N VAL A 55 22.42 -2.84 18.05
CA VAL A 55 23.48 -3.44 18.87
C VAL A 55 22.92 -4.09 20.11
N ARG A 56 21.97 -3.44 20.81
CA ARG A 56 21.32 -4.08 21.97
C ARG A 56 20.63 -5.38 21.58
N THR A 57 20.04 -5.43 20.39
CA THR A 57 19.39 -6.65 19.88
C THR A 57 20.41 -7.73 19.53
N ALA A 58 21.53 -7.36 18.90
CA ALA A 58 22.63 -8.25 18.57
C ALA A 58 23.31 -8.82 19.84
N GLU A 59 23.63 -7.97 20.81
CA GLU A 59 24.20 -8.34 22.12
C GLU A 59 23.27 -9.29 22.89
N ASN A 60 21.97 -8.98 22.95
CA ASN A 60 20.97 -9.86 23.58
C ASN A 60 20.85 -11.22 22.87
N ALA A 61 21.12 -11.27 21.57
CA ALA A 61 21.16 -12.51 20.79
C ALA A 61 22.53 -13.23 20.87
N GLY A 62 23.53 -12.63 21.52
CA GLY A 62 24.89 -13.17 21.59
C GLY A 62 25.64 -13.14 20.25
N VAL A 63 25.26 -12.25 19.34
CA VAL A 63 25.83 -12.13 17.99
C VAL A 63 26.57 -10.80 17.86
N ASP A 64 27.70 -10.81 17.14
CA ASP A 64 28.41 -9.58 16.78
C ASP A 64 27.50 -8.61 15.98
N PRO A 65 27.44 -7.31 16.30
CA PRO A 65 26.52 -6.38 15.65
C PRO A 65 26.68 -6.26 14.13
N HIS A 66 27.91 -6.33 13.59
CA HIS A 66 28.11 -6.32 12.13
C HIS A 66 27.48 -7.57 11.50
N THR A 67 27.77 -8.74 12.07
CA THR A 67 27.21 -10.02 11.61
C THR A 67 25.68 -10.03 11.68
N TYR A 68 25.09 -9.46 12.73
CA TYR A 68 23.65 -9.34 12.90
C TYR A 68 23.01 -8.47 11.81
N VAL A 69 23.61 -7.30 11.54
CA VAL A 69 23.13 -6.37 10.51
C VAL A 69 23.27 -6.96 9.11
N ASP A 70 24.39 -7.61 8.79
CA ASP A 70 24.62 -8.26 7.49
C ASP A 70 23.51 -9.25 7.12
N GLY A 71 23.06 -10.05 8.10
CA GLY A 71 21.95 -10.99 7.92
C GLY A 71 20.62 -10.31 7.58
N ILE A 72 20.36 -9.12 8.12
CA ILE A 72 19.13 -8.37 7.88
C ILE A 72 19.20 -7.60 6.56
N VAL A 73 20.36 -7.00 6.25
CA VAL A 73 20.62 -6.35 4.95
C VAL A 73 20.43 -7.34 3.81
N LYS A 74 20.90 -8.60 3.99
CA LYS A 74 20.65 -9.68 3.02
C LYS A 74 19.15 -9.86 2.76
N ARG A 75 18.31 -9.91 3.80
CA ARG A 75 16.85 -10.01 3.63
C ARG A 75 16.23 -8.80 2.92
N PHE A 76 16.72 -7.59 3.17
CA PHE A 76 16.27 -6.41 2.41
C PHE A 76 16.58 -6.56 0.91
N ARG A 77 17.81 -6.96 0.57
CA ARG A 77 18.23 -7.18 -0.82
C ARG A 77 17.43 -8.31 -1.49
N GLU A 78 17.23 -9.44 -0.80
CA GLU A 78 16.39 -10.53 -1.29
C GLU A 78 14.96 -10.07 -1.56
N LEU A 79 14.37 -9.26 -0.68
CA LEU A 79 13.04 -8.69 -0.90
C LEU A 79 13.01 -7.74 -2.10
N TRP A 80 14.04 -6.90 -2.27
CA TRP A 80 14.16 -6.00 -3.40
C TRP A 80 14.32 -6.74 -4.73
N GLU A 81 15.08 -7.83 -4.76
CA GLU A 81 15.17 -8.73 -5.92
C GLU A 81 13.81 -9.36 -6.24
N LEU A 82 13.10 -9.89 -5.23
CA LEU A 82 11.78 -10.47 -5.42
C LEU A 82 10.76 -9.47 -5.97
N LEU A 83 10.76 -8.25 -5.42
CA LEU A 83 9.90 -7.14 -5.87
C LEU A 83 10.40 -6.48 -7.17
N GLN A 84 11.51 -6.95 -7.72
CA GLN A 84 12.15 -6.40 -8.92
C GLN A 84 12.41 -4.88 -8.79
N ILE A 85 12.96 -4.44 -7.65
CA ILE A 85 13.38 -3.06 -7.47
C ILE A 85 14.64 -2.81 -8.31
N SER A 86 14.64 -1.69 -9.03
CA SER A 86 15.68 -1.29 -9.97
C SER A 86 16.52 -0.13 -9.44
N ASN A 87 16.88 -0.14 -8.16
CA ASN A 87 17.76 0.88 -7.57
C ASN A 87 19.18 0.76 -8.16
N ASP A 88 19.83 1.91 -8.36
CA ASP A 88 21.18 1.99 -8.93
C ASP A 88 22.25 1.79 -7.85
N ASP A 89 21.93 2.09 -6.59
CA ASP A 89 22.79 1.86 -5.43
C ASP A 89 21.96 1.45 -4.20
N PHE A 90 22.59 0.73 -3.29
CA PHE A 90 22.07 0.36 -1.99
C PHE A 90 23.11 0.75 -0.95
N ILE A 91 22.92 1.91 -0.31
CA ILE A 91 23.86 2.46 0.66
C ILE A 91 23.69 1.82 2.04
N ARG A 92 24.79 1.43 2.67
CA ARG A 92 24.84 1.04 4.08
C ARG A 92 25.63 2.06 4.88
N THR A 93 25.10 2.49 6.01
CA THR A 93 25.75 3.48 6.89
C THR A 93 27.00 2.96 7.61
N THR A 94 27.26 1.64 7.55
CA THR A 94 28.52 1.02 7.99
C THR A 94 29.63 1.09 6.95
N GLU A 95 29.36 1.52 5.71
CA GLU A 95 30.37 1.59 4.66
C GLU A 95 31.37 2.73 4.89
N ASP A 96 32.65 2.47 4.63
CA ASP A 96 33.73 3.47 4.75
C ASP A 96 33.48 4.73 3.92
N ARG A 97 32.88 4.59 2.72
CA ARG A 97 32.54 5.75 1.86
C ARG A 97 31.53 6.67 2.53
N HIS A 98 30.61 6.12 3.32
CA HIS A 98 29.64 6.89 4.08
C HIS A 98 30.30 7.55 5.29
N ALA A 99 31.04 6.77 6.08
CA ALA A 99 31.72 7.23 7.28
C ALA A 99 32.65 8.42 7.03
N LYS A 100 33.45 8.38 5.94
CA LYS A 100 34.34 9.47 5.54
C LYS A 100 33.58 10.77 5.27
N VAL A 101 32.43 10.69 4.61
CA VAL A 101 31.61 11.86 4.26
C VAL A 101 30.97 12.46 5.52
N VAL A 102 30.43 11.61 6.40
CA VAL A 102 29.88 12.05 7.69
C VAL A 102 30.95 12.76 8.52
N GLN A 103 32.14 12.18 8.63
CA GLN A 103 33.27 12.76 9.35
C GLN A 103 33.71 14.11 8.75
N TYR A 104 33.79 14.19 7.42
CA TYR A 104 34.10 15.42 6.70
C TYR A 104 33.08 16.53 7.00
N ILE A 105 31.78 16.22 6.90
CA ILE A 105 30.69 17.16 7.17
C ILE A 105 30.72 17.61 8.64
N PHE A 106 30.88 16.68 9.57
CA PHE A 106 30.94 17.00 11.00
C PHE A 106 32.11 17.94 11.32
N ASN A 107 33.30 17.67 10.78
CA ASN A 107 34.46 18.53 10.98
C ASN A 107 34.26 19.93 10.38
N ARG A 108 33.71 20.01 9.16
CA ARG A 108 33.42 21.29 8.52
C ARG A 108 32.43 22.14 9.32
N LEU A 109 31.33 21.54 9.78
CA LEU A 109 30.32 22.21 10.58
C LEU A 109 30.88 22.67 11.94
N TYR A 110 31.80 21.91 12.53
CA TYR A 110 32.53 22.29 13.74
C TYR A 110 33.48 23.46 13.50
N GLU A 111 34.33 23.40 12.48
CA GLU A 111 35.31 24.44 12.16
C GLU A 111 34.66 25.80 11.85
N GLN A 112 33.49 25.81 11.19
CA GLN A 112 32.74 27.04 10.92
C GLN A 112 31.89 27.54 12.11
N GLY A 113 31.91 26.82 13.24
CA GLY A 113 31.24 27.20 14.48
C GLY A 113 29.73 26.93 14.52
N ASP A 114 29.22 26.09 13.62
CA ASP A 114 27.81 25.62 13.64
C ASP A 114 27.63 24.38 14.51
N ILE A 115 28.68 23.61 14.77
CA ILE A 115 28.70 22.60 15.83
C ILE A 115 29.51 23.13 17.01
N TYR A 116 28.97 23.01 18.22
CA TYR A 116 29.65 23.41 19.46
C TYR A 116 29.45 22.36 20.55
N LYS A 117 30.35 22.32 21.53
CA LYS A 117 30.26 21.40 22.67
C LYS A 117 29.46 22.04 23.80
N SER A 118 28.57 21.28 24.42
CA SER A 118 27.79 21.71 25.59
C SER A 118 27.52 20.51 26.50
N GLU A 119 27.23 20.78 27.77
CA GLU A 119 26.54 19.81 28.63
C GLU A 119 25.04 19.92 28.38
N TYR A 120 24.37 18.79 28.22
CA TYR A 120 22.92 18.73 28.08
C TYR A 120 22.33 17.80 29.11
N GLU A 121 21.28 18.29 29.76
CA GLU A 121 20.46 17.56 30.71
C GLU A 121 19.04 17.52 30.15
N GLY A 122 18.53 16.33 29.85
CA GLY A 122 17.21 16.17 29.27
C GLY A 122 16.66 14.76 29.41
N TRP A 123 15.34 14.64 29.23
CA TRP A 123 14.62 13.39 29.42
C TRP A 123 14.63 12.58 28.12
N TYR A 124 15.34 11.46 28.12
CA TYR A 124 15.53 10.63 26.94
C TYR A 124 14.49 9.52 26.84
N CYS A 125 13.86 9.40 25.67
CA CYS A 125 13.01 8.27 25.34
C CYS A 125 13.79 7.27 24.47
N THR A 126 14.26 6.18 25.08
CA THR A 126 14.96 5.10 24.36
C THR A 126 14.17 4.57 23.14
N PRO A 127 12.85 4.27 23.23
CA PRO A 127 12.09 3.79 22.07
C PRO A 127 11.97 4.78 20.89
N CYS A 128 11.95 6.09 21.17
CA CYS A 128 11.86 7.13 20.14
C CYS A 128 13.24 7.66 19.73
N GLU A 129 14.29 7.21 20.41
CA GLU A 129 15.67 7.67 20.30
C GLU A 129 15.83 9.21 20.35
N THR A 130 14.95 9.90 21.09
CA THR A 130 14.91 11.38 21.13
C THR A 130 14.87 11.92 22.56
N PHE A 131 15.46 13.11 22.73
CA PHE A 131 15.35 13.89 23.96
C PHE A 131 14.09 14.75 23.98
N TRP A 132 13.56 14.93 25.18
CA TRP A 132 12.47 15.83 25.50
C TRP A 132 12.89 16.75 26.65
N THR A 133 12.47 18.00 26.55
CA THR A 133 12.52 18.93 27.67
C THR A 133 11.43 18.54 28.68
N GLU A 134 11.67 18.80 29.96
CA GLU A 134 10.74 18.41 31.05
C GLU A 134 9.32 18.94 30.82
N ASN A 135 9.20 20.18 30.34
CA ASN A 135 7.91 20.82 30.03
C ASN A 135 7.16 20.20 28.84
N LYS A 136 7.81 19.35 28.03
CA LYS A 136 7.17 18.64 26.92
C LYS A 136 6.65 17.28 27.37
N LEU A 137 7.06 16.73 28.52
CA LEU A 137 6.62 15.42 28.97
C LEU A 137 5.12 15.40 29.29
N VAL A 138 4.47 14.26 29.04
CA VAL A 138 3.08 14.01 29.43
C VAL A 138 3.09 13.05 30.61
N ASP A 139 2.68 13.52 31.79
CA ASP A 139 2.72 12.76 33.05
C ASP A 139 4.10 12.14 33.36
N GLY A 140 5.18 12.88 33.05
CA GLY A 140 6.56 12.40 33.25
C GLY A 140 7.01 11.34 32.23
N LYS A 141 6.25 11.14 31.14
CA LYS A 141 6.51 10.15 30.09
C LYS A 141 6.71 10.80 28.72
N CYS A 142 7.19 10.01 27.76
CA CYS A 142 7.43 10.40 26.39
C CYS A 142 6.18 11.03 25.77
N PRO A 143 6.23 12.28 25.27
CA PRO A 143 5.08 12.98 24.72
C PRO A 143 4.72 12.57 23.30
N ASN A 144 5.48 11.67 22.68
CA ASN A 144 5.05 11.07 21.43
C ASN A 144 3.76 10.25 21.69
N PRO A 145 2.62 10.62 21.06
CA PRO A 145 1.33 9.94 21.28
C PRO A 145 1.37 8.44 20.95
N ASP A 146 2.26 8.04 20.03
CA ASP A 146 2.45 6.65 19.62
C ASP A 146 3.38 5.86 20.58
N CYS A 147 4.00 6.53 21.56
CA CYS A 147 4.96 5.94 22.49
C CYS A 147 4.47 5.88 23.94
N GLY A 148 4.27 7.02 24.60
CA GLY A 148 3.80 7.12 25.99
C GLY A 148 4.63 6.38 27.06
N ARG A 149 5.89 6.01 26.78
CA ARG A 149 6.74 5.24 27.71
C ARG A 149 7.55 6.13 28.65
N GLU A 150 8.07 5.53 29.73
CA GLU A 150 9.00 6.15 30.67
C GLU A 150 10.21 6.78 29.94
N VAL A 151 10.70 7.89 30.50
CA VAL A 151 11.88 8.62 30.03
C VAL A 151 12.93 8.66 31.13
N GLU A 152 14.20 8.72 30.76
CA GLU A 152 15.33 8.75 31.69
C GLU A 152 16.01 10.13 31.62
N LEU A 153 16.23 10.77 32.77
CA LEU A 153 17.00 12.02 32.82
C LEU A 153 18.48 11.69 32.61
N LEU A 154 19.03 12.10 31.47
CA LEU A 154 20.44 11.90 31.14
C LEU A 154 21.13 13.26 31.09
N LYS A 155 22.25 13.35 31.80
CA LYS A 155 23.18 14.47 31.72
C LYS A 155 24.46 14.00 31.03
N GLU A 156 24.69 14.49 29.81
CA GLU A 156 25.81 14.08 28.98
C GLU A 156 26.49 15.30 28.35
N GLU A 157 27.82 15.26 28.30
CA GLU A 157 28.59 16.16 27.44
C GLU A 157 28.33 15.74 25.98
N SER A 158 27.95 16.68 25.12
CA SER A 158 27.57 16.39 23.74
C SER A 158 27.83 17.58 22.82
N TYR A 159 27.99 17.29 21.53
CA TYR A 159 28.03 18.30 20.48
C TYR A 159 26.62 18.65 20.01
N PHE A 160 26.38 19.92 19.77
CA PHE A 160 25.11 20.51 19.34
C PHE A 160 25.31 21.25 18.02
N PHE A 161 24.40 21.02 17.09
CA PHE A 161 24.29 21.75 15.83
C PHE A 161 23.32 22.92 15.99
N LYS A 162 23.76 24.12 15.59
CA LYS A 162 23.02 25.39 15.65
C LYS A 162 21.86 25.44 14.65
N MET A 163 20.90 24.53 14.78
CA MET A 163 19.75 24.43 13.90
C MET A 163 18.86 25.68 13.99
N SER A 164 18.72 26.24 15.20
CA SER A 164 17.91 27.44 15.45
C SER A 164 18.34 28.66 14.60
N LYS A 165 19.64 28.79 14.33
CA LYS A 165 20.25 29.85 13.50
C LYS A 165 19.66 29.93 12.08
N TYR A 166 19.18 28.81 11.54
CA TYR A 166 18.75 28.69 10.15
C TYR A 166 17.22 28.72 9.96
N GLN A 167 16.47 28.88 11.05
CA GLN A 167 15.01 28.84 11.04
C GLN A 167 14.38 29.78 10.01
N ASP A 168 14.74 31.06 10.03
CA ASP A 168 14.15 32.08 9.14
C ASP A 168 14.50 31.81 7.67
N ARG A 169 15.72 31.32 7.40
CA ARG A 169 16.17 30.95 6.06
C ARG A 169 15.35 29.78 5.53
N LEU A 170 15.06 28.77 6.37
CA LEU A 170 14.23 27.63 6.00
C LEU A 170 12.77 28.05 5.75
N LEU A 171 12.16 28.84 6.65
CA LEU A 171 10.79 29.34 6.47
C LEU A 171 10.66 30.11 5.16
N LYS A 172 11.60 31.03 4.90
CA LYS A 172 11.64 31.79 3.65
C LYS A 172 11.68 30.84 2.43
N HIS A 173 12.55 29.83 2.45
CA HIS A 173 12.64 28.85 1.38
C HIS A 173 11.31 28.09 1.16
N ILE A 174 10.64 27.64 2.22
CA ILE A 174 9.34 26.93 2.13
C ILE A 174 8.23 27.84 1.58
N HIS A 175 8.27 29.14 1.86
CA HIS A 175 7.31 30.11 1.31
C HIS A 175 7.57 30.39 -0.18
N GLU A 176 8.83 30.54 -0.57
CA GLU A 176 9.23 30.82 -1.96
C GLU A 176 9.12 29.58 -2.86
N ASN A 177 9.18 28.38 -2.29
CA ASN A 177 9.11 27.09 -2.99
C ASN A 177 7.93 26.26 -2.46
N PRO A 178 6.68 26.54 -2.90
CA PRO A 178 5.48 25.90 -2.35
C PRO A 178 5.45 24.38 -2.57
N ASP A 179 6.16 23.87 -3.57
CA ASP A 179 6.23 22.45 -3.90
C ASP A 179 7.36 21.68 -3.21
N PHE A 180 8.19 22.37 -2.42
CA PHE A 180 9.30 21.76 -1.71
C PHE A 180 8.85 20.66 -0.72
N ILE A 181 7.71 20.86 -0.04
CA ILE A 181 7.12 19.87 0.88
C ILE A 181 5.74 19.51 0.35
N GLN A 182 5.54 18.23 0.06
CA GLN A 182 4.27 17.69 -0.43
C GLN A 182 3.84 16.46 0.40
N PRO A 183 2.54 16.20 0.55
CA PRO A 183 1.40 17.03 0.14
C PRO A 183 1.29 18.33 0.98
N LEU A 184 0.41 19.25 0.54
CA LEU A 184 0.14 20.54 1.21
C LEU A 184 -0.15 20.40 2.73
N SER A 185 -0.81 19.32 3.15
CA SER A 185 -1.08 19.05 4.56
C SER A 185 0.20 18.90 5.39
N ARG A 186 1.23 18.22 4.85
CA ARG A 186 2.55 18.09 5.48
C ARG A 186 3.29 19.43 5.49
N ARG A 187 3.22 20.20 4.41
CA ARG A 187 3.81 21.55 4.36
C ARG A 187 3.29 22.43 5.48
N ASN A 188 1.97 22.50 5.62
CA ASN A 188 1.34 23.35 6.64
C ASN A 188 1.69 22.89 8.06
N GLU A 189 1.81 21.58 8.29
CA GLU A 189 2.27 21.02 9.56
C GLU A 189 3.71 21.44 9.88
N MET A 190 4.62 21.37 8.89
CA MET A 190 6.03 21.76 9.08
C MET A 190 6.19 23.26 9.28
N ILE A 191 5.45 24.10 8.56
CA ILE A 191 5.47 25.57 8.76
C ILE A 191 5.11 25.90 10.22
N LYS A 192 3.97 25.38 10.70
CA LYS A 192 3.53 25.60 12.09
C LYS A 192 4.56 25.11 13.12
N PHE A 193 5.21 23.99 12.84
CA PHE A 193 6.25 23.45 13.70
C PHE A 193 7.45 24.41 13.79
N ILE A 194 7.91 24.92 12.64
CA ILE A 194 9.08 25.82 12.57
C ILE A 194 8.77 27.19 13.18
N GLU A 195 7.56 27.73 12.96
CA GLU A 195 7.09 28.98 13.58
C GLU A 195 7.03 28.90 15.12
N GLY A 196 6.90 27.69 15.68
CA GLY A 196 6.95 27.45 17.12
C GLY A 196 8.35 27.62 17.75
N GLY A 197 9.39 27.77 16.94
CA GLY A 197 10.78 27.90 17.39
C GLY A 197 11.55 26.58 17.31
N LEU A 198 12.70 26.61 16.65
CA LEU A 198 13.64 25.50 16.54
C LEU A 198 14.69 25.60 17.65
N GLU A 199 14.93 24.50 18.35
CA GLU A 199 16.04 24.33 19.30
C GLU A 199 17.28 23.77 18.59
N ASP A 200 18.47 23.95 19.17
CA ASP A 200 19.70 23.36 18.65
C ASP A 200 19.70 21.83 18.81
N LEU A 201 20.17 21.13 17.77
CA LEU A 201 20.06 19.68 17.68
C LEU A 201 21.29 19.01 18.28
N CYS A 202 21.10 18.09 19.21
CA CYS A 202 22.19 17.27 19.72
C CYS A 202 22.69 16.26 18.66
N VAL A 203 23.94 16.37 18.21
CA VAL A 203 24.52 15.63 17.08
C VAL A 203 25.62 14.63 17.46
N SER A 204 25.83 14.36 18.74
CA SER A 204 26.77 13.31 19.18
C SER A 204 26.34 12.65 20.50
N ARG A 205 26.90 11.48 20.83
CA ARG A 205 26.73 10.80 22.13
C ARG A 205 28.03 10.18 22.63
N THR A 206 28.20 10.04 23.94
CA THR A 206 29.33 9.32 24.57
C THR A 206 28.93 7.97 25.17
N THR A 207 27.64 7.73 25.36
CA THR A 207 27.11 6.55 26.06
C THR A 207 27.16 5.25 25.26
N PHE A 208 27.69 5.28 24.03
CA PHE A 208 27.67 4.14 23.15
C PHE A 208 28.85 4.12 22.18
N ASN A 209 29.33 2.92 21.84
CA ASN A 209 30.56 2.74 21.08
C ASN A 209 30.36 2.48 19.59
N TRP A 210 29.17 2.07 19.17
CA TRP A 210 28.87 1.71 17.79
C TRP A 210 28.28 2.88 17.00
N GLY A 211 28.77 3.06 15.78
CA GLY A 211 28.49 4.19 14.91
C GLY A 211 29.76 4.98 14.53
N ILE A 212 29.59 6.04 13.75
CA ILE A 212 30.71 6.81 13.21
C ILE A 212 31.33 7.71 14.28
N LYS A 213 32.64 7.57 14.50
CA LYS A 213 33.37 8.37 15.50
C LYS A 213 33.56 9.81 15.04
N VAL A 214 33.41 10.76 15.97
CA VAL A 214 33.82 12.16 15.75
C VAL A 214 35.34 12.20 15.58
N PRO A 215 35.88 12.74 14.45
CA PRO A 215 37.30 12.60 14.11
C PRO A 215 38.28 13.15 15.16
N PHE A 216 37.94 14.30 15.76
CA PHE A 216 38.78 15.00 16.73
C PHE A 216 38.43 14.70 18.19
N ASP A 217 37.33 13.98 18.45
CA ASP A 217 36.91 13.57 19.79
C ASP A 217 36.33 12.15 19.75
N PRO A 218 37.17 11.10 19.63
CA PRO A 218 36.72 9.71 19.38
C PRO A 218 35.90 9.08 20.50
N LYS A 219 35.77 9.76 21.65
CA LYS A 219 34.83 9.39 22.72
C LYS A 219 33.37 9.57 22.27
N HIS A 220 33.14 10.47 21.32
CA HIS A 220 31.83 10.76 20.77
C HIS A 220 31.55 9.96 19.49
N VAL A 221 30.32 9.46 19.39
CA VAL A 221 29.73 8.91 18.17
C VAL A 221 28.77 9.94 17.59
N VAL A 222 28.78 10.12 16.27
CA VAL A 222 27.85 11.01 15.55
C VAL A 222 26.42 10.48 15.71
N TYR A 223 25.49 11.37 16.03
CA TYR A 223 24.10 11.02 16.25
C TYR A 223 23.42 10.53 14.97
N VAL A 224 22.63 9.46 15.12
CA VAL A 224 22.02 8.67 14.04
C VAL A 224 21.33 9.51 12.99
N TRP A 225 20.56 10.56 13.34
CA TRP A 225 19.88 11.35 12.30
C TRP A 225 20.81 12.19 11.44
N LEU A 226 21.92 12.72 11.98
CA LEU A 226 22.88 13.46 11.15
C LEU A 226 23.62 12.50 10.21
N ASP A 227 24.08 11.38 10.76
CA ASP A 227 24.68 10.26 10.04
C ASP A 227 23.76 9.76 8.90
N ALA A 228 22.56 9.30 9.26
CA ALA A 228 21.59 8.75 8.33
C ALA A 228 21.21 9.74 7.22
N LEU A 229 20.94 11.01 7.51
CA LEU A 229 20.53 11.98 6.48
C LEU A 229 21.64 12.27 5.45
N ILE A 230 22.91 12.11 5.83
CA ILE A 230 24.06 12.30 4.92
C ILE A 230 24.13 11.20 3.85
N ASN A 231 23.41 10.08 4.00
CA ASN A 231 23.36 8.99 3.02
C ASN A 231 23.08 9.53 1.60
N TYR A 232 22.19 10.51 1.47
CA TYR A 232 21.70 11.05 0.19
C TYR A 232 22.78 11.70 -0.67
N ILE A 233 23.86 12.21 -0.07
CA ILE A 233 24.98 12.79 -0.81
C ILE A 233 26.26 11.95 -0.69
N SER A 234 26.41 11.18 0.39
CA SER A 234 27.54 10.27 0.55
C SER A 234 27.52 9.11 -0.45
N ALA A 235 26.34 8.58 -0.80
CA ALA A 235 26.20 7.56 -1.84
C ALA A 235 26.65 8.08 -3.22
N LEU A 236 26.51 9.39 -3.44
CA LEU A 236 26.98 10.07 -4.66
C LEU A 236 28.47 10.46 -4.60
N GLY A 237 29.15 10.25 -3.47
CA GLY A 237 30.56 10.56 -3.29
C GLY A 237 30.88 12.03 -2.98
N TYR A 238 29.97 12.77 -2.33
CA TYR A 238 30.22 14.14 -1.89
C TYR A 238 31.58 14.28 -1.15
N PRO A 239 32.34 15.38 -1.35
CA PRO A 239 32.01 16.54 -2.18
C PRO A 239 32.44 16.45 -3.65
N ASP A 240 33.37 15.55 -3.98
CA ASP A 240 34.08 15.58 -5.27
C ASP A 240 33.67 14.44 -6.22
N GLY A 241 32.78 13.55 -5.79
CA GLY A 241 32.31 12.42 -6.58
C GLY A 241 31.59 12.84 -7.86
N GLU A 242 31.86 12.15 -8.96
CA GLU A 242 31.23 12.42 -10.26
C GLU A 242 29.70 12.34 -10.19
N ASN A 243 29.19 11.34 -9.46
CA ASN A 243 27.75 11.18 -9.25
C ASN A 243 27.15 12.35 -8.44
N TYR A 244 27.89 12.94 -7.49
CA TYR A 244 27.40 14.09 -6.75
C TYR A 244 27.26 15.31 -7.67
N GLN A 245 28.29 15.59 -8.47
CA GLN A 245 28.26 16.69 -9.45
C GLN A 245 27.18 16.50 -10.53
N LYS A 246 26.92 15.24 -10.90
CA LYS A 246 25.95 14.89 -11.94
C LYS A 246 24.52 14.90 -11.44
N TYR A 247 24.23 14.33 -10.26
CA TYR A 247 22.88 14.02 -9.82
C TYR A 247 22.34 14.95 -8.74
N TRP A 248 23.16 15.57 -7.90
CA TRP A 248 22.69 16.49 -6.86
C TRP A 248 22.33 17.87 -7.43
N PRO A 249 21.26 18.56 -6.98
CA PRO A 249 20.29 18.17 -5.93
C PRO A 249 19.33 17.05 -6.34
N ALA A 250 18.80 16.32 -5.36
CA ALA A 250 17.77 15.30 -5.59
C ALA A 250 16.45 15.94 -6.03
N GLU A 251 15.85 15.41 -7.10
CA GLU A 251 14.53 15.81 -7.57
C GLU A 251 13.43 15.37 -6.58
N VAL A 252 13.53 14.18 -5.98
CA VAL A 252 12.55 13.70 -4.99
C VAL A 252 13.19 12.87 -3.88
N HIS A 253 12.92 13.25 -2.64
CA HIS A 253 13.00 12.35 -1.49
C HIS A 253 11.58 11.84 -1.16
N LEU A 254 11.34 10.53 -1.32
CA LEU A 254 10.06 9.90 -1.04
C LEU A 254 10.11 9.19 0.32
N MET A 255 9.13 9.41 1.20
CA MET A 255 9.13 8.84 2.55
C MET A 255 7.75 8.75 3.20
N GLY A 256 7.65 7.99 4.30
CA GLY A 256 6.46 7.99 5.15
C GLY A 256 6.33 9.29 5.97
N LYS A 257 5.08 9.68 6.26
CA LYS A 257 4.76 10.92 6.99
C LYS A 257 5.44 11.08 8.35
N ASP A 258 5.80 9.97 9.03
CA ASP A 258 6.47 9.97 10.33
C ASP A 258 7.86 10.61 10.33
N ILE A 259 8.55 10.55 9.20
CA ILE A 259 9.95 11.00 9.10
C ILE A 259 10.11 12.27 8.27
N VAL A 260 9.01 12.85 7.78
CA VAL A 260 9.02 14.10 6.99
C VAL A 260 9.73 15.21 7.74
N ARG A 261 9.53 15.33 9.05
CA ARG A 261 10.16 16.36 9.90
C ARG A 261 11.69 16.36 9.78
N PHE A 262 12.32 15.19 9.76
CA PHE A 262 13.77 15.08 9.63
C PHE A 262 14.25 15.57 8.26
N HIS A 263 13.47 15.30 7.21
CA HIS A 263 13.82 15.58 5.82
C HIS A 263 13.42 16.98 5.34
N SER A 264 12.46 17.63 6.01
CA SER A 264 11.99 18.97 5.68
C SER A 264 12.57 20.06 6.59
N ILE A 265 13.21 19.69 7.71
CA ILE A 265 13.81 20.63 8.67
C ILE A 265 15.29 20.35 8.90
N ILE A 266 15.63 19.20 9.48
CA ILE A 266 17.02 18.90 9.90
C ILE A 266 17.92 18.79 8.67
N TRP A 267 17.50 18.02 7.67
CA TRP A 267 18.27 17.84 6.45
C TRP A 267 18.48 19.14 5.65
N PRO A 268 17.44 19.92 5.32
CA PRO A 268 17.61 21.17 4.60
C PRO A 268 18.45 22.19 5.37
N ILE A 269 18.33 22.26 6.70
CA ILE A 269 19.18 23.14 7.51
C ILE A 269 20.64 22.67 7.49
N THR A 270 20.89 21.36 7.54
CA THR A 270 22.24 20.80 7.41
C THR A 270 22.85 21.19 6.06
N LEU A 271 22.09 21.08 4.97
CA LEU A 271 22.50 21.51 3.63
C LEU A 271 22.73 23.02 3.54
N MET A 272 21.85 23.83 4.14
CA MET A 272 22.02 25.30 4.22
C MET A 272 23.29 25.70 4.97
N ALA A 273 23.63 25.00 6.06
CA ALA A 273 24.86 25.24 6.80
C ALA A 273 26.11 24.86 5.99
N LEU A 274 26.01 23.85 5.12
CA LEU A 274 27.08 23.46 4.20
C LEU A 274 27.15 24.32 2.92
N ASP A 275 26.20 25.23 2.73
CA ASP A 275 25.94 25.97 1.49
C ASP A 275 25.81 25.05 0.26
N VAL A 276 25.09 23.95 0.45
CA VAL A 276 24.77 22.96 -0.60
C VAL A 276 23.32 23.17 -1.06
N PRO A 277 23.02 22.99 -2.37
CA PRO A 277 21.64 23.07 -2.87
C PRO A 277 20.69 22.10 -2.15
N LEU A 278 19.46 22.55 -1.91
CA LEU A 278 18.41 21.74 -1.29
C LEU A 278 17.78 20.79 -2.32
N PRO A 279 17.21 19.65 -1.90
CA PRO A 279 16.41 18.81 -2.78
C PRO A 279 15.19 19.58 -3.29
N GLU A 280 14.71 19.25 -4.49
CA GLU A 280 13.58 19.95 -5.11
C GLU A 280 12.25 19.62 -4.42
N LYS A 281 12.07 18.37 -3.97
CA LYS A 281 10.83 17.90 -3.34
C LYS A 281 11.09 16.88 -2.22
N VAL A 282 10.39 17.06 -1.12
CA VAL A 282 10.22 16.10 -0.01
C VAL A 282 8.77 15.67 0.01
N PHE A 283 8.51 14.40 -0.32
CA PHE A 283 7.15 13.85 -0.37
C PHE A 283 6.89 12.88 0.79
N GLY A 284 5.90 13.20 1.63
CA GLY A 284 5.45 12.41 2.76
C GLY A 284 4.14 11.66 2.51
N HIS A 285 4.21 10.38 2.13
CA HIS A 285 3.03 9.54 1.93
C HIS A 285 2.42 9.05 3.26
N GLY A 286 1.18 8.56 3.21
CA GLY A 286 0.48 8.01 4.38
C GLY A 286 0.97 6.62 4.81
N TRP A 287 0.25 6.00 5.73
CA TRP A 287 0.51 4.64 6.21
C TRP A 287 -0.50 3.64 5.66
N PHE A 288 -0.10 2.36 5.65
CA PHE A 288 -1.07 1.26 5.59
C PHE A 288 -1.60 0.97 7.00
N LEU A 289 -2.91 1.11 7.15
CA LEU A 289 -3.68 0.82 8.35
C LEU A 289 -4.46 -0.48 8.16
N ASN A 290 -4.80 -1.17 9.24
CA ASN A 290 -5.79 -2.25 9.17
C ASN A 290 -7.21 -1.66 9.00
N ARG A 291 -8.21 -2.52 8.73
CA ARG A 291 -9.63 -2.11 8.60
C ARG A 291 -10.20 -1.39 9.84
N GLU A 292 -9.57 -1.55 11.00
CA GLU A 292 -9.95 -0.90 12.26
C GLU A 292 -9.26 0.47 12.46
N GLY A 293 -8.45 0.92 11.49
CA GLY A 293 -7.69 2.19 11.55
C GLY A 293 -6.41 2.12 12.38
N GLY A 294 -6.05 0.94 12.90
CA GLY A 294 -4.82 0.69 13.63
C GLY A 294 -3.60 0.53 12.70
N LYS A 295 -2.49 1.17 13.07
CA LYS A 295 -1.18 0.95 12.43
C LYS A 295 -0.81 -0.54 12.45
N ILE A 296 -0.37 -1.05 11.32
CA ILE A 296 0.18 -2.40 11.15
C ILE A 296 1.54 -2.47 11.85
N SER A 297 1.68 -3.30 12.90
CA SER A 297 2.91 -3.38 13.70
C SER A 297 3.12 -4.76 14.35
N LYS A 298 4.39 -5.17 14.48
CA LYS A 298 4.75 -6.50 15.00
C LYS A 298 4.28 -6.70 16.43
N SER A 299 4.29 -5.63 17.24
CA SER A 299 3.79 -5.65 18.61
C SER A 299 2.29 -5.92 18.72
N ARG A 300 1.52 -5.71 17.65
CA ARG A 300 0.08 -5.97 17.59
C ARG A 300 -0.27 -7.29 16.89
N GLY A 301 0.74 -8.06 16.44
CA GLY A 301 0.55 -9.36 15.81
C GLY A 301 -0.15 -9.35 14.44
N ASN A 302 -0.28 -8.18 13.80
CA ASN A 302 -1.04 -7.98 12.56
C ASN A 302 -0.16 -7.63 11.34
N VAL A 303 1.14 -7.92 11.40
CA VAL A 303 2.09 -7.64 10.30
C VAL A 303 2.15 -8.82 9.36
N GLN A 304 1.79 -8.58 8.10
CA GLN A 304 1.97 -9.59 7.06
C GLN A 304 3.40 -9.55 6.55
N ASP A 305 4.04 -10.72 6.49
CA ASP A 305 5.36 -10.88 5.92
C ASP A 305 5.28 -10.63 4.41
N SER A 306 6.09 -9.68 3.91
CA SER A 306 6.15 -9.35 2.49
C SER A 306 6.63 -10.54 1.65
N PHE A 307 7.51 -11.40 2.18
CA PHE A 307 7.96 -12.60 1.47
C PHE A 307 6.80 -13.57 1.24
N GLU A 308 5.96 -13.76 2.25
CA GLU A 308 4.83 -14.68 2.17
C GLU A 308 3.75 -14.17 1.21
N LEU A 309 3.47 -12.88 1.24
CA LEU A 309 2.55 -12.27 0.27
C LEU A 309 3.05 -12.40 -1.16
N ILE A 310 4.34 -12.17 -1.41
CA ILE A 310 4.92 -12.32 -2.75
C ILE A 310 4.94 -13.80 -3.17
N ARG A 311 5.21 -14.74 -2.24
CA ARG A 311 5.16 -16.18 -2.52
C ARG A 311 3.75 -16.60 -2.98
N ARG A 312 2.70 -16.12 -2.30
CA ARG A 312 1.31 -16.47 -2.58
C ARG A 312 0.78 -15.80 -3.86
N TYR A 313 1.05 -14.51 -4.03
CA TYR A 313 0.38 -13.70 -5.06
C TYR A 313 1.29 -13.28 -6.22
N GLY A 314 2.61 -13.41 -6.07
CA GLY A 314 3.61 -12.92 -7.02
C GLY A 314 3.94 -11.43 -6.84
N PRO A 315 5.05 -10.96 -7.42
CA PRO A 315 5.54 -9.60 -7.18
C PRO A 315 4.69 -8.51 -7.86
N ASP A 316 4.30 -8.68 -9.12
CA ASP A 316 3.49 -7.69 -9.84
C ASP A 316 2.13 -7.43 -9.16
N PRO A 317 1.37 -8.45 -8.73
CA PRO A 317 0.11 -8.22 -8.02
C PRO A 317 0.30 -7.45 -6.70
N ILE A 318 1.33 -7.76 -5.92
CA ILE A 318 1.63 -7.02 -4.68
C ILE A 318 2.01 -5.57 -4.97
N ARG A 319 2.85 -5.34 -5.98
CA ARG A 319 3.21 -3.98 -6.41
C ARG A 319 1.98 -3.19 -6.85
N TYR A 320 1.13 -3.79 -7.70
CA TYR A 320 -0.11 -3.16 -8.16
C TYR A 320 -1.01 -2.77 -6.99
N PHE A 321 -1.30 -3.71 -6.09
CA PHE A 321 -2.17 -3.46 -4.95
C PHE A 321 -1.65 -2.30 -4.09
N LEU A 322 -0.38 -2.34 -3.69
CA LEU A 322 0.18 -1.32 -2.81
C LEU A 322 0.18 0.07 -3.47
N LEU A 323 0.45 0.16 -4.77
CA LEU A 323 0.42 1.42 -5.51
C LEU A 323 -1.01 1.92 -5.77
N ARG A 324 -1.97 1.02 -5.95
CA ARG A 324 -3.36 1.35 -6.25
C ARG A 324 -4.14 1.81 -5.02
N GLU A 325 -3.84 1.22 -3.86
CA GLU A 325 -4.60 1.40 -2.62
C GLU A 325 -4.13 2.62 -1.79
N MET A 326 -2.84 2.99 -1.87
CA MET A 326 -2.32 4.16 -1.17
C MET A 326 -2.63 5.44 -1.96
N GLN A 327 -3.73 6.09 -1.62
CA GLN A 327 -4.12 7.37 -2.23
C GLN A 327 -3.17 8.52 -1.87
N PHE A 328 -3.11 9.53 -2.74
CA PHE A 328 -2.20 10.66 -2.64
C PHE A 328 -2.20 11.36 -1.28
N GLY A 329 -1.12 11.17 -0.51
CA GLY A 329 -0.92 11.85 0.78
C GLY A 329 -1.86 11.40 1.90
N MET A 330 -2.66 10.35 1.67
CA MET A 330 -3.63 9.79 2.61
C MET A 330 -3.17 8.43 3.13
N ASP A 331 -3.74 8.01 4.25
CA ASP A 331 -3.52 6.64 4.73
C ASP A 331 -4.35 5.66 3.89
N GLY A 332 -3.73 4.54 3.52
CA GLY A 332 -4.39 3.43 2.85
C GLY A 332 -4.81 2.35 3.86
N THR A 333 -5.75 1.51 3.47
CA THR A 333 -6.17 0.34 4.25
C THR A 333 -5.64 -0.95 3.64
N TYR A 334 -5.25 -1.88 4.49
CA TYR A 334 -4.85 -3.23 4.08
C TYR A 334 -5.73 -4.26 4.78
N SER A 335 -6.30 -5.15 3.98
CA SER A 335 -6.70 -6.50 4.39
C SER A 335 -6.41 -7.46 3.26
N GLU A 336 -6.26 -8.75 3.58
CA GLU A 336 -6.02 -9.76 2.56
C GLU A 336 -7.24 -10.00 1.66
N ASP A 337 -8.45 -9.80 2.20
CA ASP A 337 -9.69 -9.81 1.41
C ASP A 337 -9.67 -8.70 0.35
N ASP A 338 -9.33 -7.47 0.74
CA ASP A 338 -9.28 -6.31 -0.17
C ASP A 338 -8.20 -6.53 -1.25
N LEU A 339 -7.08 -7.14 -0.86
CA LEU A 339 -6.04 -7.57 -1.80
C LEU A 339 -6.61 -8.54 -2.83
N VAL A 340 -7.17 -9.67 -2.39
CA VAL A 340 -7.69 -10.70 -3.31
C VAL A 340 -8.81 -10.17 -4.21
N GLU A 341 -9.71 -9.37 -3.66
CA GLU A 341 -10.78 -8.72 -4.43
C GLU A 341 -10.22 -7.83 -5.52
N ARG A 342 -9.28 -6.95 -5.17
CA ARG A 342 -8.62 -6.04 -6.11
C ARG A 342 -7.86 -6.79 -7.19
N LEU A 343 -7.09 -7.81 -6.84
CA LEU A 343 -6.33 -8.61 -7.81
C LEU A 343 -7.26 -9.37 -8.77
N ASN A 344 -8.37 -9.93 -8.26
CA ASN A 344 -9.33 -10.64 -9.09
C ASN A 344 -10.10 -9.69 -10.02
N SER A 345 -10.58 -8.57 -9.50
CA SER A 345 -11.30 -7.56 -10.28
C SER A 345 -10.39 -6.95 -11.35
N ASP A 346 -9.33 -6.28 -10.92
CA ASP A 346 -8.58 -5.38 -11.79
C ASP A 346 -7.58 -6.14 -12.66
N LEU A 347 -6.87 -7.13 -12.09
CA LEU A 347 -5.82 -7.84 -12.83
C LEU A 347 -6.37 -9.05 -13.59
N ALA A 348 -7.12 -9.93 -12.92
CA ALA A 348 -7.60 -11.16 -13.57
C ALA A 348 -8.79 -10.91 -14.51
N ASN A 349 -9.85 -10.24 -14.03
CA ASN A 349 -11.10 -10.08 -14.78
C ASN A 349 -11.05 -8.99 -15.86
N ASP A 350 -10.29 -7.92 -15.63
CA ASP A 350 -10.20 -6.81 -16.57
C ASP A 350 -8.99 -6.95 -17.51
N LEU A 351 -7.76 -6.75 -17.00
CA LEU A 351 -6.55 -6.76 -17.84
C LEU A 351 -6.23 -8.16 -18.40
N GLY A 352 -6.13 -9.16 -17.54
CA GLY A 352 -5.74 -10.53 -17.91
C GLY A 352 -6.76 -11.20 -18.83
N ASN A 353 -8.04 -10.96 -18.58
CA ASN A 353 -9.13 -11.44 -19.43
C ASN A 353 -9.14 -10.75 -20.80
N PHE A 354 -8.93 -9.43 -20.86
CA PHE A 354 -8.80 -8.71 -22.13
C PHE A 354 -7.68 -9.31 -22.99
N VAL A 355 -6.49 -9.49 -22.41
CA VAL A 355 -5.33 -10.09 -23.10
C VAL A 355 -5.65 -11.51 -23.59
N SER A 356 -6.12 -12.38 -22.69
CA SER A 356 -6.35 -13.78 -23.03
C SER A 356 -7.47 -13.98 -24.06
N ARG A 357 -8.60 -13.27 -23.94
CA ARG A 357 -9.73 -13.41 -24.86
C ARG A 357 -9.39 -12.92 -26.27
N THR A 358 -8.67 -11.80 -26.37
CA THR A 358 -8.38 -11.17 -27.66
C THR A 358 -7.33 -11.95 -28.44
N LEU A 359 -6.26 -12.41 -27.77
CA LEU A 359 -5.29 -13.32 -28.37
C LEU A 359 -5.95 -14.63 -28.84
N ALA A 360 -6.84 -15.21 -28.04
CA ALA A 360 -7.59 -16.40 -28.45
C ALA A 360 -8.44 -16.17 -29.71
N MET A 361 -9.05 -14.98 -29.86
CA MET A 361 -9.80 -14.61 -31.06
C MET A 361 -8.89 -14.47 -32.29
N ILE A 362 -7.70 -13.90 -32.15
CA ILE A 362 -6.75 -13.79 -33.27
C ILE A 362 -6.24 -15.17 -33.69
N VAL A 363 -5.94 -16.05 -32.74
CA VAL A 363 -5.60 -17.45 -33.02
C VAL A 363 -6.73 -18.14 -33.78
N LYS A 364 -7.97 -17.98 -33.32
CA LYS A 364 -9.15 -18.62 -33.91
C LYS A 364 -9.50 -18.10 -35.30
N TYR A 365 -9.49 -16.78 -35.50
CA TYR A 365 -10.04 -16.15 -36.70
C TYR A 365 -8.99 -15.80 -37.76
N ASN A 366 -7.71 -15.72 -37.38
CA ASN A 366 -6.63 -15.40 -38.32
C ASN A 366 -5.39 -16.30 -38.12
N GLN A 367 -5.58 -17.51 -37.59
CA GLN A 367 -4.53 -18.53 -37.43
C GLN A 367 -3.31 -18.04 -36.64
N GLY A 368 -3.52 -17.12 -35.71
CA GLY A 368 -2.46 -16.55 -34.88
C GLY A 368 -1.55 -15.58 -35.64
N LYS A 369 -1.98 -15.07 -36.80
CA LYS A 369 -1.25 -14.02 -37.52
C LYS A 369 -1.95 -12.69 -37.33
N VAL A 370 -1.19 -11.63 -37.08
CA VAL A 370 -1.71 -10.26 -37.05
C VAL A 370 -2.25 -9.91 -38.45
N PRO A 371 -3.52 -9.52 -38.62
CA PRO A 371 -4.06 -9.19 -39.94
C PRO A 371 -3.59 -7.81 -40.43
N VAL A 372 -3.84 -7.52 -41.71
CA VAL A 372 -3.71 -6.16 -42.25
C VAL A 372 -5.00 -5.41 -41.88
N PRO A 373 -4.93 -4.28 -41.15
CA PRO A 373 -6.13 -3.53 -40.80
C PRO A 373 -6.71 -2.81 -42.03
N GLY A 374 -8.04 -2.70 -42.09
CA GLY A 374 -8.74 -1.78 -42.98
C GLY A 374 -8.84 -0.37 -42.38
N THR A 375 -9.87 0.38 -42.77
CA THR A 375 -10.06 1.76 -42.31
C THR A 375 -10.57 1.85 -40.87
N ASP A 376 -10.02 2.79 -40.08
CA ASP A 376 -10.52 3.10 -38.74
C ASP A 376 -11.95 3.65 -38.76
N THR A 377 -12.77 3.16 -37.85
CA THR A 377 -14.05 3.76 -37.48
C THR A 377 -13.88 4.76 -36.34
N ILE A 378 -14.98 5.31 -35.83
CA ILE A 378 -14.96 6.16 -34.64
C ILE A 378 -14.38 5.43 -33.42
N LEU A 379 -14.64 4.12 -33.30
CA LEU A 379 -14.21 3.34 -32.13
C LEU A 379 -12.69 3.20 -32.04
N GLU A 380 -12.00 2.98 -33.17
CA GLU A 380 -10.53 2.94 -33.19
C GLU A 380 -9.93 4.32 -32.94
N LYS A 381 -10.54 5.38 -33.48
CA LYS A 381 -10.08 6.75 -33.25
C LYS A 381 -10.18 7.14 -31.77
N GLU A 382 -11.29 6.81 -31.12
CA GLU A 382 -11.46 7.01 -29.68
C GLU A 382 -10.40 6.29 -28.85
N LEU A 383 -10.09 5.03 -29.17
CA LEU A 383 -9.02 4.30 -28.47
C LEU A 383 -7.65 4.93 -28.69
N LYS A 384 -7.37 5.40 -29.91
CA LYS A 384 -6.12 6.09 -30.26
C LYS A 384 -5.96 7.38 -29.48
N GLU A 385 -6.99 8.22 -29.48
CA GLU A 385 -7.01 9.48 -28.71
C GLU A 385 -6.90 9.23 -27.20
N LEU A 386 -7.62 8.23 -26.68
CA LEU A 386 -7.58 7.88 -25.26
C LEU A 386 -6.19 7.38 -24.83
N SER A 387 -5.48 6.61 -25.66
CA SER A 387 -4.13 6.15 -25.33
C SER A 387 -3.15 7.30 -25.06
N LEU A 388 -3.25 8.39 -25.84
CA LEU A 388 -2.46 9.60 -25.65
C LEU A 388 -2.88 10.35 -24.37
N LEU A 389 -4.18 10.50 -24.14
CA LEU A 389 -4.70 11.15 -22.94
C LEU A 389 -4.23 10.41 -21.67
N VAL A 390 -4.35 9.09 -21.66
CA VAL A 390 -3.97 8.23 -20.55
C VAL A 390 -2.46 8.29 -20.31
N LYS A 391 -1.63 8.17 -21.36
CA LYS A 391 -0.17 8.36 -21.25
C LYS A 391 0.18 9.67 -20.54
N ASN A 392 -0.38 10.79 -21.02
CA ASN A 392 -0.10 12.12 -20.47
C ASN A 392 -0.64 12.28 -19.04
N GLY A 393 -1.82 11.73 -18.75
CA GLY A 393 -2.41 11.74 -17.40
C GLY A 393 -1.59 10.94 -16.41
N THR A 394 -1.14 9.74 -16.79
CA THR A 394 -0.24 8.91 -15.99
C THR A 394 1.08 9.63 -15.70
N GLU A 395 1.68 10.30 -16.70
CA GLU A 395 2.90 11.09 -16.50
C GLU A 395 2.71 12.25 -15.50
N ALA A 396 1.62 13.01 -15.64
CA ALA A 396 1.31 14.13 -14.76
C ALA A 396 1.14 13.66 -13.31
N LYS A 397 0.40 12.57 -13.10
CA LYS A 397 0.21 11.98 -11.78
C LYS A 397 1.51 11.47 -11.16
N MET A 398 2.39 10.86 -11.96
CA MET A 398 3.70 10.41 -11.46
C MET A 398 4.63 11.57 -11.12
N LEU A 399 4.55 12.72 -11.83
CA LEU A 399 5.27 13.94 -11.45
C LEU A 399 4.82 14.47 -10.08
N ASP A 400 3.53 14.33 -9.78
CA ASP A 400 2.96 14.73 -8.49
C ASP A 400 3.33 13.78 -7.35
N CYS A 401 3.89 12.59 -7.63
CA CYS A 401 4.07 11.46 -6.70
C CYS A 401 2.73 10.78 -6.33
N ASP A 402 1.83 10.63 -7.31
CA ASP A 402 0.53 9.96 -7.19
C ASP A 402 0.43 8.67 -8.05
N PRO A 403 1.10 7.56 -7.68
CA PRO A 403 0.99 6.30 -8.41
C PRO A 403 -0.44 5.75 -8.50
N ALA A 404 -1.27 5.98 -7.48
CA ALA A 404 -2.66 5.53 -7.46
C ALA A 404 -3.47 6.23 -8.55
N GLY A 405 -3.41 7.56 -8.62
CA GLY A 405 -4.04 8.32 -9.69
C GLY A 405 -3.46 8.00 -11.08
N ALA A 406 -2.17 7.68 -11.15
CA ALA A 406 -1.53 7.25 -12.39
C ALA A 406 -2.10 5.92 -12.91
N LEU A 407 -2.30 4.95 -12.02
CA LEU A 407 -2.96 3.66 -12.32
C LEU A 407 -4.44 3.81 -12.66
N GLU A 408 -5.15 4.79 -12.08
CA GLU A 408 -6.53 5.11 -12.47
C GLU A 408 -6.65 5.50 -13.94
N PHE A 409 -5.72 6.32 -14.46
CA PHE A 409 -5.66 6.62 -15.89
C PHE A 409 -5.42 5.35 -16.72
N VAL A 410 -4.48 4.50 -16.31
CA VAL A 410 -4.21 3.23 -17.02
C VAL A 410 -5.47 2.35 -17.06
N TRP A 411 -6.19 2.25 -15.95
CA TRP A 411 -7.40 1.43 -15.87
C TRP A 411 -8.58 1.98 -16.67
N GLN A 412 -8.68 3.31 -16.87
CA GLN A 412 -9.64 3.88 -17.83
C GLN A 412 -9.41 3.32 -19.24
N TYR A 413 -8.14 3.13 -19.65
CA TYR A 413 -7.82 2.52 -20.93
C TYR A 413 -8.19 1.03 -20.97
N VAL A 414 -7.91 0.28 -19.90
CA VAL A 414 -8.30 -1.14 -19.76
C VAL A 414 -9.81 -1.30 -19.91
N SER A 415 -10.61 -0.48 -19.21
CA SER A 415 -12.07 -0.53 -19.30
C SER A 415 -12.57 -0.19 -20.70
N ARG A 416 -12.00 0.83 -21.36
CA ARG A 416 -12.37 1.17 -22.75
C ARG A 416 -12.03 0.05 -23.73
N CYS A 417 -10.89 -0.62 -23.55
CA CYS A 417 -10.48 -1.77 -24.35
C CYS A 417 -11.45 -2.95 -24.22
N ASN A 418 -11.91 -3.26 -23.00
CA ASN A 418 -12.94 -4.28 -22.78
C ASN A 418 -14.27 -3.89 -23.46
N LYS A 419 -14.72 -2.63 -23.27
CA LYS A 419 -15.93 -2.14 -23.92
C LYS A 419 -15.85 -2.22 -25.46
N TYR A 420 -14.67 -1.96 -26.03
CA TYR A 420 -14.44 -2.07 -27.47
C TYR A 420 -14.65 -3.51 -27.98
N VAL A 421 -14.28 -4.53 -27.20
CA VAL A 421 -14.57 -5.94 -27.55
C VAL A 421 -16.09 -6.15 -27.67
N ASP A 422 -16.85 -5.64 -26.72
CA ASP A 422 -18.31 -5.85 -26.67
C ASP A 422 -19.03 -5.09 -27.79
N GLU A 423 -18.64 -3.83 -28.05
CA GLU A 423 -19.20 -2.98 -29.10
C GLU A 423 -18.93 -3.53 -30.51
N THR A 424 -17.75 -4.14 -30.71
CA THR A 424 -17.36 -4.67 -32.02
C THR A 424 -17.85 -6.09 -32.26
N ALA A 425 -18.19 -6.83 -31.20
CA ALA A 425 -18.70 -8.19 -31.24
C ALA A 425 -17.99 -9.06 -32.31
N PRO A 426 -16.65 -9.25 -32.21
CA PRO A 426 -15.86 -9.92 -33.25
C PRO A 426 -16.34 -11.35 -33.56
N TRP A 427 -16.96 -12.03 -32.59
CA TRP A 427 -17.58 -13.35 -32.80
C TRP A 427 -18.78 -13.32 -33.76
N THR A 428 -19.44 -12.18 -33.91
CA THR A 428 -20.52 -11.96 -34.88
C THR A 428 -19.94 -11.60 -36.23
N LEU A 429 -18.95 -10.68 -36.28
CA LEU A 429 -18.27 -10.30 -37.51
C LEU A 429 -17.65 -11.51 -38.22
N ALA A 430 -17.07 -12.44 -37.46
CA ALA A 430 -16.44 -13.64 -37.99
C ALA A 430 -17.41 -14.64 -38.68
N LYS A 431 -18.73 -14.45 -38.59
CA LYS A 431 -19.71 -15.35 -39.22
C LYS A 431 -19.95 -15.05 -40.70
N ASP A 432 -19.67 -13.83 -41.13
CA ASP A 432 -19.91 -13.38 -42.51
C ASP A 432 -18.60 -12.94 -43.17
N PRO A 433 -18.14 -13.62 -44.25
CA PRO A 433 -16.95 -13.24 -44.99
C PRO A 433 -16.96 -11.79 -45.51
N ALA A 434 -18.12 -11.18 -45.74
CA ALA A 434 -18.22 -9.79 -46.15
C ALA A 434 -17.68 -8.81 -45.08
N ASN A 435 -17.67 -9.23 -43.81
CA ASN A 435 -17.16 -8.43 -42.69
C ASN A 435 -15.66 -8.66 -42.42
N LYS A 436 -14.94 -9.40 -43.28
CA LYS A 436 -13.54 -9.78 -43.02
C LYS A 436 -12.63 -8.57 -42.77
N GLU A 437 -12.74 -7.52 -43.59
CA GLU A 437 -11.95 -6.30 -43.42
C GLU A 437 -12.21 -5.65 -42.05
N ARG A 438 -13.48 -5.57 -41.63
CA ARG A 438 -13.84 -5.00 -40.33
C ARG A 438 -13.31 -5.85 -39.18
N LEU A 439 -13.45 -7.17 -39.27
CA LEU A 439 -12.90 -8.10 -38.28
C LEU A 439 -11.38 -7.94 -38.17
N ASP A 440 -10.69 -7.79 -39.30
CA ASP A 440 -9.23 -7.63 -39.34
C ASP A 440 -8.77 -6.33 -38.69
N THR A 441 -9.48 -5.21 -38.92
CA THR A 441 -9.23 -3.97 -38.18
C THR A 441 -9.40 -4.15 -36.67
N VAL A 442 -10.44 -4.86 -36.23
CA VAL A 442 -10.72 -5.10 -34.81
C VAL A 442 -9.63 -5.94 -34.15
N LEU A 443 -9.25 -7.04 -34.81
CA LEU A 443 -8.21 -7.93 -34.33
C LEU A 443 -6.85 -7.22 -34.28
N TYR A 444 -6.51 -6.40 -35.29
CA TYR A 444 -5.29 -5.59 -35.27
C TYR A 444 -5.28 -4.59 -34.09
N THR A 445 -6.41 -3.91 -33.88
CA THR A 445 -6.59 -2.94 -32.78
C THR A 445 -6.38 -3.60 -31.42
N PHE A 446 -6.83 -4.84 -31.22
CA PHE A 446 -6.56 -5.57 -29.97
C PHE A 446 -5.07 -5.76 -29.71
N VAL A 447 -4.29 -6.16 -30.72
CA VAL A 447 -2.84 -6.41 -30.55
C VAL A 447 -2.11 -5.12 -30.19
N GLU A 448 -2.43 -4.01 -30.88
CA GLU A 448 -1.85 -2.70 -30.56
C GLU A 448 -2.26 -2.22 -29.16
N ALA A 449 -3.52 -2.40 -28.76
CA ALA A 449 -3.98 -2.06 -27.42
C ALA A 449 -3.28 -2.88 -26.33
N ILE A 450 -3.06 -4.19 -26.53
CA ILE A 450 -2.28 -5.03 -25.61
C ILE A 450 -0.84 -4.54 -25.50
N ARG A 451 -0.20 -4.17 -26.62
CA ARG A 451 1.16 -3.61 -26.62
C ARG A 451 1.22 -2.31 -25.81
N ILE A 452 0.27 -1.41 -26.04
CA ILE A 452 0.17 -0.13 -25.32
C ILE A 452 -0.04 -0.36 -23.83
N LEU A 453 -0.96 -1.25 -23.45
CA LEU A 453 -1.18 -1.63 -22.04
C LEU A 453 0.09 -2.21 -21.41
N GLY A 454 0.85 -3.02 -22.14
CA GLY A 454 2.14 -3.53 -21.68
C GLY A 454 3.12 -2.41 -21.32
N ILE A 455 3.19 -1.34 -22.13
CA ILE A 455 4.02 -0.16 -21.85
C ILE A 455 3.47 0.63 -20.64
N LEU A 456 2.18 0.91 -20.63
CA LEU A 456 1.52 1.70 -19.57
C LEU A 456 1.63 1.02 -18.19
N CYS A 457 1.60 -0.31 -18.15
CA CYS A 457 1.74 -1.09 -16.92
C CYS A 457 3.20 -1.30 -16.48
N ALA A 458 4.18 -1.21 -17.39
CA ALA A 458 5.57 -1.59 -17.12
C ALA A 458 6.24 -0.90 -15.91
N PRO A 459 6.01 0.41 -15.63
CA PRO A 459 6.58 1.04 -14.44
C PRO A 459 6.06 0.43 -13.12
N PHE A 460 4.78 0.03 -13.12
CA PHE A 460 4.07 -0.44 -11.92
C PHE A 460 4.23 -1.96 -11.73
N MET A 461 4.17 -2.71 -12.82
CA MET A 461 4.23 -4.16 -12.88
C MET A 461 5.28 -4.58 -13.93
N PRO A 462 6.58 -4.59 -13.57
CA PRO A 462 7.68 -4.83 -14.52
C PRO A 462 7.65 -6.24 -15.14
N GLY A 463 6.98 -7.22 -14.53
CA GLY A 463 6.81 -8.55 -15.11
C GLY A 463 5.74 -8.64 -16.21
N VAL A 464 4.87 -7.64 -16.36
CA VAL A 464 3.82 -7.63 -17.40
C VAL A 464 4.43 -7.63 -18.81
N PRO A 465 5.39 -6.75 -19.16
CA PRO A 465 6.11 -6.84 -20.43
C PRO A 465 6.68 -8.23 -20.71
N GLU A 466 7.36 -8.84 -19.75
CA GLU A 466 7.99 -10.16 -19.92
C GLU A 466 6.97 -11.26 -20.21
N LYS A 467 5.77 -11.18 -19.60
CA LYS A 467 4.67 -12.10 -19.91
C LYS A 467 4.07 -11.85 -21.30
N LEU A 468 4.06 -10.61 -21.79
CA LEU A 468 3.46 -10.24 -23.08
C LEU A 468 4.37 -10.48 -24.28
N LYS A 469 5.69 -10.35 -24.13
CA LYS A 469 6.68 -10.60 -25.22
C LYS A 469 6.45 -11.90 -25.99
N PRO A 470 6.39 -13.08 -25.35
CA PRO A 470 6.19 -14.35 -26.07
C PRO A 470 4.79 -14.45 -26.70
N LEU A 471 3.79 -13.77 -26.13
CA LEU A 471 2.41 -13.78 -26.63
C LEU A 471 2.24 -12.93 -27.89
N LEU A 472 2.94 -11.79 -27.96
CA LEU A 472 2.90 -10.90 -29.12
C LEU A 472 3.95 -11.23 -30.18
N GLY A 473 4.95 -12.06 -29.86
CA GLY A 473 6.05 -12.38 -30.76
C GLY A 473 7.03 -11.21 -30.93
N THR A 474 7.21 -10.37 -29.90
CA THR A 474 8.05 -9.16 -29.97
C THR A 474 8.87 -8.96 -28.70
N GLU A 475 10.15 -8.62 -28.82
CA GLU A 475 11.08 -8.49 -27.69
C GLU A 475 11.32 -7.04 -27.22
N GLY A 476 11.19 -6.04 -28.11
CA GLY A 476 11.71 -4.67 -27.89
C GLY A 476 10.69 -3.54 -27.83
N LEU A 477 9.40 -3.82 -27.63
CA LEU A 477 8.33 -2.81 -27.80
C LEU A 477 7.85 -2.15 -26.51
N PHE A 478 8.39 -2.54 -25.35
CA PHE A 478 7.83 -2.15 -24.05
C PHE A 478 8.65 -1.14 -23.25
N ASN A 479 9.86 -0.79 -23.72
CA ASN A 479 10.84 -0.02 -22.93
C ASN A 479 10.85 1.48 -23.23
N ASP A 480 10.08 1.93 -24.23
CA ASP A 480 10.00 3.32 -24.66
C ASP A 480 8.59 3.84 -24.37
N TRP A 481 8.49 4.78 -23.42
CA TRP A 481 7.22 5.34 -22.97
C TRP A 481 6.48 6.08 -24.09
N GLU A 482 7.20 6.67 -25.05
CA GLU A 482 6.59 7.38 -26.17
C GLU A 482 5.82 6.45 -27.12
N GLN A 483 6.10 5.14 -27.08
CA GLN A 483 5.37 4.14 -27.87
C GLN A 483 3.95 3.86 -27.34
N ALA A 484 3.60 4.32 -26.12
CA ALA A 484 2.28 4.13 -25.53
C ALA A 484 1.17 4.95 -26.24
N ALA A 485 1.55 5.95 -27.04
CA ALA A 485 0.60 6.75 -27.83
C ALA A 485 0.75 6.53 -29.35
N ARG A 486 1.68 5.67 -29.78
CA ARG A 486 1.88 5.34 -31.19
C ARG A 486 1.08 4.10 -31.54
N TRP A 487 0.57 4.08 -32.77
CA TRP A 487 -0.22 2.98 -33.31
C TRP A 487 0.38 2.52 -34.62
N ASN A 488 -0.03 1.33 -35.04
CA ASN A 488 0.42 0.67 -36.25
C ASN A 488 1.90 0.24 -36.18
N ILE A 489 2.37 -0.20 -35.01
CA ILE A 489 3.76 -0.59 -34.78
C ILE A 489 3.99 -2.07 -35.11
N ILE A 490 3.08 -2.94 -34.66
CA ILE A 490 3.18 -4.38 -34.89
C ILE A 490 2.88 -4.67 -36.35
N GLN A 491 3.82 -5.37 -36.99
CA GLN A 491 3.74 -5.67 -38.41
C GLN A 491 2.65 -6.72 -38.68
N PRO A 492 1.78 -6.51 -39.68
CA PRO A 492 0.90 -7.57 -40.17
C PRO A 492 1.70 -8.82 -40.54
N GLY A 493 1.15 -9.98 -40.22
CA GLY A 493 1.80 -11.28 -40.36
C GLY A 493 2.64 -11.72 -39.17
N THR A 494 2.88 -10.85 -38.18
CA THR A 494 3.51 -11.23 -36.91
C THR A 494 2.74 -12.39 -36.28
N VAL A 495 3.46 -13.39 -35.79
CA VAL A 495 2.85 -14.58 -35.17
C VAL A 495 2.63 -14.31 -33.69
N ILE A 496 1.37 -14.33 -33.28
CA ILE A 496 0.95 -14.25 -31.90
C ILE A 496 0.61 -15.63 -31.36
N GLN A 497 0.78 -15.80 -30.06
CA GLN A 497 0.49 -17.05 -29.37
C GLN A 497 -0.63 -16.84 -28.36
N LYS A 498 -1.48 -17.85 -28.20
CA LYS A 498 -2.32 -17.96 -27.02
C LYS A 498 -1.47 -18.57 -25.90
N GLY A 499 -1.51 -17.98 -24.72
CA GLY A 499 -0.92 -18.54 -23.51
C GLY A 499 -1.93 -18.67 -22.38
N ASP A 500 -1.43 -19.06 -21.22
CA ASP A 500 -2.18 -19.04 -19.96
C ASP A 500 -2.52 -17.58 -19.56
N PRO A 501 -3.56 -17.38 -18.74
CA PRO A 501 -3.88 -16.06 -18.21
C PRO A 501 -2.66 -15.42 -17.53
N ILE A 502 -2.29 -14.20 -17.95
CA ILE A 502 -1.13 -13.48 -17.39
C ILE A 502 -1.29 -13.12 -15.90
N PHE A 503 -2.55 -13.11 -15.45
CA PHE A 503 -2.97 -13.02 -14.05
C PHE A 503 -4.06 -14.08 -13.82
N PRO A 504 -3.71 -15.23 -13.22
CA PRO A 504 -4.71 -16.24 -12.87
C PRO A 504 -5.61 -15.71 -11.76
N ARG A 505 -6.90 -16.13 -11.79
CA ARG A 505 -7.83 -15.81 -10.71
C ARG A 505 -7.37 -16.46 -9.42
N ILE A 506 -7.41 -15.70 -8.34
CA ILE A 506 -7.03 -16.12 -7.00
C ILE A 506 -8.27 -16.67 -6.30
N ASP A 507 -8.19 -17.92 -5.86
CA ASP A 507 -9.16 -18.53 -4.95
C ASP A 507 -8.56 -18.56 -3.54
N ILE A 508 -9.14 -17.78 -2.64
CA ILE A 508 -8.65 -17.66 -1.26
C ILE A 508 -8.76 -19.00 -0.50
N SER A 509 -9.67 -19.89 -0.92
CA SER A 509 -9.84 -21.21 -0.29
C SER A 509 -8.58 -22.07 -0.39
N VAL A 510 -7.79 -21.89 -1.46
CA VAL A 510 -6.52 -22.60 -1.69
C VAL A 510 -5.49 -22.27 -0.61
N TYR A 511 -5.48 -21.03 -0.09
CA TYR A 511 -4.51 -20.57 0.91
C TYR A 511 -5.00 -20.80 2.35
N THR A 512 -6.31 -20.76 2.59
CA THR A 512 -6.88 -21.11 3.91
C THR A 512 -6.70 -22.60 4.30
N GLY A 513 -6.48 -23.48 3.31
CA GLY A 513 -6.18 -24.91 3.52
C GLY A 513 -4.74 -25.19 3.99
N GLU A 514 -3.82 -24.23 3.81
CA GLU A 514 -2.42 -24.35 4.24
C GLU A 514 -2.20 -23.71 5.63
N GLU A 515 -2.87 -22.59 5.93
CA GLU A 515 -2.79 -21.94 7.25
C GLU A 515 -3.32 -22.82 8.39
N SER A 516 -4.28 -23.71 8.11
CA SER A 516 -4.79 -24.71 9.07
C SER A 516 -3.80 -25.85 9.36
N LYS A 517 -2.72 -26.00 8.58
CA LYS A 517 -1.65 -26.98 8.83
C LYS A 517 -0.43 -26.38 9.52
N GLU A 518 -0.12 -25.11 9.30
CA GLU A 518 1.03 -24.44 9.93
C GLU A 518 0.72 -23.89 11.33
N SER A 519 -0.51 -23.41 11.57
CA SER A 519 -0.94 -22.96 12.91
C SER A 519 -1.17 -24.12 13.90
N ALA A 520 -1.33 -25.37 13.42
CA ALA A 520 -1.40 -26.57 14.26
C ALA A 520 -0.02 -27.13 14.68
N GLY A 521 1.08 -26.60 14.10
CA GLY A 521 2.45 -27.10 14.30
C GLY A 521 3.22 -26.45 15.46
N GLN A 522 2.75 -25.33 16.01
CA GLN A 522 3.50 -24.55 17.01
C GLN A 522 2.91 -24.54 18.44
N GLU A 523 1.79 -25.22 18.70
CA GLU A 523 1.20 -25.32 20.06
C GLU A 523 1.42 -26.68 20.76
N LYS A 524 2.27 -27.57 20.25
CA LYS A 524 2.60 -28.84 20.92
C LYS A 524 3.97 -28.86 21.58
N GLN A 525 4.26 -27.92 22.47
CA GLN A 525 5.17 -28.14 23.61
C GLN A 525 4.70 -27.32 24.82
N LYS A 526 4.47 -28.03 25.94
CA LYS A 526 3.79 -27.62 27.20
C LYS A 526 2.26 -27.72 27.08
N THR A 527 1.56 -28.68 27.69
CA THR A 527 1.63 -29.09 29.10
C THR A 527 0.99 -30.47 29.25
N GLU A 528 1.62 -31.36 30.01
CA GLU A 528 1.07 -32.64 30.44
C GLU A 528 -0.03 -32.44 31.50
N SER A 529 -1.21 -33.00 31.29
CA SER A 529 -2.04 -33.61 32.35
C SER A 529 -3.13 -34.48 31.74
N LYS A 530 -3.25 -35.70 32.29
CA LYS A 530 -4.06 -36.84 31.81
C LYS A 530 -5.55 -36.74 32.19
N GLU A 531 -6.31 -37.66 31.58
CA GLU A 531 -7.71 -38.08 31.84
C GLU A 531 -8.78 -37.16 31.23
N GLY A 532 -9.76 -37.61 30.44
CA GLY A 532 -10.25 -38.95 30.10
C GLY A 532 -10.94 -39.02 28.74
N LYS A 533 -10.92 -40.22 28.13
CA LYS A 533 -11.56 -40.59 26.86
C LYS A 533 -13.07 -40.78 27.04
N GLN A 534 -13.89 -40.39 26.06
CA GLN A 534 -14.76 -41.19 25.16
C GLN A 534 -15.88 -40.23 24.66
N ILE A 535 -16.41 -40.19 23.42
CA ILE A 535 -16.70 -41.20 22.40
C ILE A 535 -17.12 -40.49 21.08
N MET A 536 -16.79 -41.09 19.92
CA MET A 536 -17.40 -41.04 18.55
C MET A 536 -17.51 -39.67 17.83
N GLN A 537 -16.77 -39.40 16.74
CA GLN A 537 -16.95 -39.88 15.35
C GLN A 537 -18.39 -39.82 14.83
N GLU A 538 -18.69 -38.80 14.02
CA GLU A 538 -19.57 -38.94 12.84
C GLU A 538 -19.38 -37.77 11.86
N GLY A 539 -19.11 -38.10 10.59
CA GLY A 539 -19.69 -37.39 9.44
C GLY A 539 -19.00 -36.13 8.90
N ALA A 540 -17.80 -36.26 8.33
CA ALA A 540 -17.38 -35.33 7.28
C ALA A 540 -18.26 -35.55 6.03
N LYS A 541 -19.07 -34.56 5.67
CA LYS A 541 -19.65 -34.44 4.34
C LYS A 541 -19.19 -33.14 3.70
N ASP A 542 -18.46 -33.34 2.62
CA ASP A 542 -18.11 -32.40 1.57
C ASP A 542 -19.37 -31.62 1.11
N ILE A 543 -19.33 -30.29 1.19
CA ILE A 543 -20.37 -29.42 0.61
C ILE A 543 -19.66 -28.43 -0.33
N SER A 544 -19.71 -28.75 -1.61
CA SER A 544 -19.48 -27.81 -2.72
C SER A 544 -20.30 -26.54 -2.49
N LYS A 545 -19.63 -25.37 -2.40
CA LYS A 545 -20.28 -24.06 -2.24
C LYS A 545 -21.00 -23.65 -3.54
N GLU A 546 -22.24 -24.10 -3.71
CA GLU A 546 -23.16 -23.51 -4.68
C GLU A 546 -23.66 -22.16 -4.13
N MET A 547 -23.35 -21.08 -4.84
CA MET A 547 -23.88 -19.74 -4.57
C MET A 547 -25.22 -19.59 -5.30
N VAL A 548 -26.27 -19.16 -4.59
CA VAL A 548 -27.55 -18.81 -5.21
C VAL A 548 -27.32 -17.68 -6.21
N PRO A 549 -27.80 -17.77 -7.47
CA PRO A 549 -27.61 -16.72 -8.47
C PRO A 549 -28.05 -15.36 -7.95
N LEU A 550 -27.26 -14.33 -8.24
CA LEU A 550 -27.61 -12.96 -7.92
C LEU A 550 -28.93 -12.59 -8.61
N LYS A 551 -29.75 -11.79 -7.93
CA LYS A 551 -30.90 -11.14 -8.56
C LYS A 551 -30.40 -10.06 -9.54
N GLU A 552 -31.29 -9.62 -10.40
CA GLU A 552 -31.02 -8.48 -11.30
C GLU A 552 -30.53 -7.26 -10.51
N GLU A 553 -29.64 -6.49 -11.14
CA GLU A 553 -29.07 -5.28 -10.56
C GLU A 553 -30.17 -4.25 -10.29
N ILE A 554 -30.09 -3.58 -9.15
CA ILE A 554 -30.99 -2.48 -8.78
C ILE A 554 -30.20 -1.18 -8.68
N THR A 555 -30.85 -0.07 -8.98
CA THR A 555 -30.28 1.27 -8.84
C THR A 555 -30.18 1.69 -7.36
N ILE A 556 -29.31 2.66 -7.05
CA ILE A 556 -29.21 3.24 -5.70
C ILE A 556 -30.52 3.87 -5.24
N ASP A 557 -31.32 4.42 -6.17
CA ASP A 557 -32.65 4.97 -5.89
C ASP A 557 -33.66 3.88 -5.52
N GLU A 558 -33.53 2.67 -6.08
CA GLU A 558 -34.36 1.53 -5.71
C GLU A 558 -33.99 0.96 -4.35
N PHE A 559 -32.69 0.89 -4.02
CA PHE A 559 -32.25 0.54 -2.68
C PHE A 559 -32.69 1.58 -1.64
N GLY A 560 -32.54 2.88 -1.96
CA GLY A 560 -32.95 3.99 -1.10
C GLY A 560 -34.45 4.06 -0.79
N LYS A 561 -35.30 3.34 -1.55
CA LYS A 561 -36.72 3.17 -1.21
C LYS A 561 -36.95 2.25 -0.01
N MET A 562 -36.00 1.41 0.38
CA MET A 562 -36.13 0.55 1.55
C MET A 562 -35.76 1.32 2.82
N ASP A 563 -36.64 1.29 3.82
CA ASP A 563 -36.34 1.89 5.12
C ASP A 563 -35.88 0.81 6.10
N LEU A 564 -34.56 0.68 6.26
CA LEU A 564 -33.93 -0.28 7.14
C LEU A 564 -33.60 0.37 8.49
N ARG A 565 -34.07 -0.23 9.59
CA ARG A 565 -33.95 0.32 10.96
C ARG A 565 -33.36 -0.70 11.93
N VAL A 566 -32.49 -0.23 12.83
CA VAL A 566 -32.07 -1.02 14.00
C VAL A 566 -33.21 -1.03 15.01
N VAL A 567 -33.65 -2.21 15.45
CA VAL A 567 -34.70 -2.39 16.46
C VAL A 567 -34.24 -3.33 17.57
N LYS A 568 -34.74 -3.14 18.79
CA LYS A 568 -34.45 -4.02 19.92
C LYS A 568 -35.62 -4.95 20.17
N VAL A 569 -35.37 -6.24 20.30
CA VAL A 569 -36.42 -7.21 20.65
C VAL A 569 -36.75 -7.08 22.14
N LEU A 570 -37.98 -6.69 22.46
CA LEU A 570 -38.48 -6.56 23.83
C LEU A 570 -39.07 -7.88 24.34
N ARG A 571 -39.81 -8.57 23.47
CA ARG A 571 -40.47 -9.83 23.78
C ARG A 571 -40.50 -10.73 22.55
N ALA A 572 -40.35 -12.03 22.76
CA ALA A 572 -40.50 -13.05 21.75
C ALA A 572 -41.41 -14.17 22.28
N GLU A 573 -42.30 -14.70 21.44
CA GLU A 573 -43.14 -15.85 21.79
C GLU A 573 -43.42 -16.72 20.55
N LYS A 574 -43.63 -18.03 20.76
CA LYS A 574 -44.04 -18.93 19.67
C LYS A 574 -45.50 -18.67 19.31
N VAL A 575 -45.81 -18.65 18.02
CA VAL A 575 -47.18 -18.50 17.54
C VAL A 575 -47.92 -19.82 17.72
N GLU A 576 -49.08 -19.79 18.40
CA GLU A 576 -49.90 -20.99 18.60
C GLU A 576 -50.25 -21.67 17.27
N LYS A 577 -50.04 -22.99 17.20
CA LYS A 577 -50.31 -23.83 16.02
C LYS A 577 -49.46 -23.49 14.79
N ALA A 578 -48.29 -22.85 14.95
CA ALA A 578 -47.33 -22.61 13.87
C ALA A 578 -45.88 -22.84 14.31
N ASP A 579 -45.35 -24.03 14.00
CA ASP A 579 -44.03 -24.49 14.46
C ASP A 579 -42.84 -23.71 13.89
N LYS A 580 -43.08 -22.86 12.87
CA LYS A 580 -42.05 -22.06 12.18
C LYS A 580 -42.07 -20.58 12.54
N LEU A 581 -43.07 -20.09 13.28
CA LEU A 581 -43.28 -18.66 13.47
C LEU A 581 -42.99 -18.21 14.91
N LEU A 582 -42.20 -17.15 15.05
CA LEU A 582 -42.09 -16.36 16.28
C LEU A 582 -42.83 -15.04 16.09
N ARG A 583 -43.57 -14.63 17.12
CA ARG A 583 -44.09 -13.28 17.28
C ARG A 583 -43.11 -12.49 18.15
N LEU A 584 -42.68 -11.35 17.65
CA LEU A 584 -41.71 -10.47 18.29
C LEU A 584 -42.34 -9.09 18.51
N GLU A 585 -42.20 -8.55 19.71
CA GLU A 585 -42.44 -7.12 19.96
C GLU A 585 -41.09 -6.42 19.95
N VAL A 586 -40.92 -5.47 19.03
CA VAL A 586 -39.66 -4.76 18.82
C VAL A 586 -39.81 -3.27 19.08
N GLU A 587 -38.83 -2.69 19.76
CA GLU A 587 -38.70 -1.26 20.01
C GLU A 587 -37.99 -0.59 18.83
N MET A 588 -38.65 0.40 18.24
CA MET A 588 -38.15 1.22 17.15
C MET A 588 -38.25 2.69 17.54
N GLY A 589 -37.27 3.17 18.33
CA GLY A 589 -37.30 4.53 18.87
C GLY A 589 -38.42 4.65 19.91
N ASN A 590 -39.45 5.45 19.62
CA ASN A 590 -40.61 5.65 20.49
C ASN A 590 -41.82 4.77 20.13
N GLU A 591 -41.69 3.88 19.15
CA GLU A 591 -42.76 2.98 18.70
C GLU A 591 -42.45 1.52 19.07
N ILE A 592 -43.47 0.75 19.44
CA ILE A 592 -43.41 -0.71 19.56
C ILE A 592 -44.16 -1.31 18.38
N ARG A 593 -43.51 -2.22 17.64
CA ARG A 593 -44.10 -2.93 16.50
C ARG A 593 -44.17 -4.42 16.74
N THR A 594 -45.22 -5.05 16.21
CA THR A 594 -45.35 -6.52 16.19
C THR A 594 -44.80 -7.06 14.87
N ILE A 595 -43.85 -8.00 14.96
CA ILE A 595 -43.24 -8.69 13.81
C ILE A 595 -43.48 -10.18 13.95
N VAL A 596 -43.91 -10.84 12.88
CA VAL A 596 -44.03 -12.30 12.81
C VAL A 596 -42.97 -12.81 11.85
N SER A 597 -42.02 -13.60 12.36
CA SER A 597 -40.85 -14.07 11.62
C SER A 597 -40.75 -15.59 11.58
N GLY A 598 -40.31 -16.13 10.44
CA GLY A 598 -40.20 -17.56 10.14
C GLY A 598 -38.99 -18.29 10.75
N ILE A 599 -38.51 -17.82 11.91
CA ILE A 599 -37.20 -18.21 12.47
C ILE A 599 -37.29 -19.15 13.68
N ALA A 600 -38.49 -19.65 14.01
CA ALA A 600 -38.72 -20.46 15.22
C ALA A 600 -38.00 -21.82 15.23
N GLN A 601 -37.49 -22.28 14.08
CA GLN A 601 -36.72 -23.52 13.95
C GLN A 601 -35.23 -23.32 14.29
N HIS A 602 -34.75 -22.07 14.30
CA HIS A 602 -33.34 -21.73 14.52
C HIS A 602 -33.10 -20.95 15.82
N TYR A 603 -34.14 -20.32 16.37
CA TYR A 603 -34.05 -19.51 17.59
C TYR A 603 -35.15 -19.87 18.58
N ALA A 604 -34.78 -20.05 19.85
CA ALA A 604 -35.73 -19.99 20.94
C ALA A 604 -36.10 -18.52 21.23
N PRO A 605 -37.29 -18.24 21.80
CA PRO A 605 -37.68 -16.88 22.16
C PRO A 605 -36.62 -16.12 22.99
N ASP A 606 -36.02 -16.79 23.97
CA ASP A 606 -35.03 -16.19 24.87
C ASP A 606 -33.72 -15.80 24.16
N ASP A 607 -33.39 -16.46 23.03
CA ASP A 607 -32.18 -16.15 22.26
C ASP A 607 -32.26 -14.80 21.55
N LEU A 608 -33.46 -14.23 21.43
CA LEU A 608 -33.71 -13.00 20.68
C LEU A 608 -33.99 -11.81 21.59
N VAL A 609 -34.55 -12.03 22.79
CA VAL A 609 -34.88 -10.94 23.72
C VAL A 609 -33.62 -10.16 24.08
N GLY A 610 -33.69 -8.83 23.94
CA GLY A 610 -32.58 -7.91 24.19
C GLY A 610 -31.63 -7.69 23.02
N LYS A 611 -31.67 -8.51 21.96
CA LYS A 611 -30.83 -8.33 20.77
C LYS A 611 -31.29 -7.14 19.93
N LYS A 612 -30.32 -6.46 19.31
CA LYS A 612 -30.54 -5.41 18.30
C LYS A 612 -30.43 -6.02 16.91
N VAL A 613 -31.52 -5.98 16.16
CA VAL A 613 -31.68 -6.64 14.86
C VAL A 613 -32.09 -5.63 13.78
N ILE A 614 -31.89 -5.98 12.52
CA ILE A 614 -32.26 -5.10 11.39
C ILE A 614 -33.68 -5.40 10.90
N LEU A 615 -34.51 -4.37 10.84
CA LEU A 615 -35.90 -4.40 10.39
C LEU A 615 -36.07 -3.62 9.09
N VAL A 616 -36.77 -4.20 8.11
CA VAL A 616 -37.36 -3.46 6.99
C VAL A 616 -38.68 -2.84 7.48
N ALA A 617 -38.67 -1.52 7.74
CA ALA A 617 -39.70 -0.81 8.48
C ALA A 617 -40.85 -0.26 7.62
N ASN A 618 -40.65 -0.11 6.30
CA ASN A 618 -41.62 0.47 5.38
C ASN A 618 -42.31 -0.54 4.43
N LEU A 619 -42.32 -1.83 4.80
CA LEU A 619 -43.14 -2.84 4.13
C LEU A 619 -44.61 -2.69 4.51
N LYS A 620 -45.51 -2.98 3.57
CA LYS A 620 -46.95 -3.07 3.85
C LYS A 620 -47.19 -4.16 4.91
N PRO A 621 -47.99 -3.89 5.97
CA PRO A 621 -48.30 -4.90 6.97
C PRO A 621 -48.93 -6.15 6.34
N ALA A 622 -48.53 -7.33 6.84
CA ALA A 622 -49.01 -8.61 6.37
C ALA A 622 -49.62 -9.42 7.52
N LYS A 623 -50.78 -10.05 7.28
CA LYS A 623 -51.40 -10.95 8.27
C LYS A 623 -50.87 -12.37 8.13
N LEU A 624 -50.17 -12.85 9.15
CA LEU A 624 -49.61 -14.20 9.23
C LEU A 624 -50.30 -14.94 10.38
N ARG A 625 -51.07 -15.99 10.06
CA ARG A 625 -51.84 -16.79 11.04
C ARG A 625 -52.74 -15.94 11.95
N GLY A 626 -53.29 -14.85 11.42
CA GLY A 626 -54.20 -13.94 12.14
C GLY A 626 -53.50 -12.81 12.91
N ILE A 627 -52.17 -12.82 13.01
CA ILE A 627 -51.36 -11.76 13.64
C ILE A 627 -50.87 -10.82 12.54
N GLU A 628 -51.01 -9.52 12.76
CA GLU A 628 -50.49 -8.50 11.84
C GLU A 628 -49.00 -8.26 12.09
N SER A 629 -48.17 -8.46 11.05
CA SER A 629 -46.73 -8.20 11.05
C SER A 629 -46.43 -6.87 10.37
N GLN A 630 -45.79 -5.95 11.08
CA GLN A 630 -45.55 -4.56 10.66
C GLN A 630 -44.11 -4.32 10.21
N GLY A 631 -43.55 -5.28 9.48
CA GLY A 631 -42.19 -5.26 8.93
C GLY A 631 -41.60 -6.66 8.78
N MET A 632 -40.32 -6.72 8.43
CA MET A 632 -39.57 -7.97 8.24
C MET A 632 -38.15 -7.86 8.81
N ILE A 633 -37.73 -8.83 9.61
CA ILE A 633 -36.35 -8.92 10.10
C ILE A 633 -35.47 -9.58 9.04
N LEU A 634 -34.23 -9.11 8.90
CA LEU A 634 -33.26 -9.68 7.98
C LEU A 634 -32.45 -10.81 8.62
N ALA A 635 -32.28 -11.89 7.87
CA ALA A 635 -31.47 -13.04 8.25
C ALA A 635 -30.69 -13.56 7.04
N ALA A 636 -29.49 -14.07 7.27
CA ALA A 636 -28.73 -14.84 6.31
C ALA A 636 -29.13 -16.31 6.40
N SER A 637 -29.21 -17.01 5.27
CA SER A 637 -29.52 -18.45 5.24
C SER A 637 -28.60 -19.20 4.28
N HIS A 638 -27.98 -20.30 4.73
CA HIS A 638 -27.17 -21.19 3.90
C HIS A 638 -27.30 -22.63 4.40
N ASN A 639 -27.53 -23.59 3.49
CA ASN A 639 -27.61 -25.03 3.80
C ASN A 639 -28.50 -25.44 4.99
N GLY A 640 -29.62 -24.74 5.19
CA GLY A 640 -30.54 -25.01 6.30
C GLY A 640 -30.12 -24.39 7.63
N GLU A 641 -29.04 -23.63 7.68
CA GLU A 641 -28.70 -22.73 8.79
C GLU A 641 -29.24 -21.33 8.52
N LEU A 642 -29.67 -20.62 9.57
CA LEU A 642 -30.23 -19.28 9.49
C LEU A 642 -29.69 -18.42 10.64
N GLU A 643 -29.12 -17.27 10.30
CA GLU A 643 -28.59 -16.31 11.26
C GLU A 643 -29.25 -14.94 11.12
N VAL A 644 -29.86 -14.43 12.19
CA VAL A 644 -30.47 -13.09 12.22
C VAL A 644 -29.38 -12.03 12.26
N LEU A 645 -29.45 -11.07 11.35
CA LEU A 645 -28.50 -9.95 11.29
C LEU A 645 -28.65 -9.05 12.52
N SER A 646 -27.54 -8.83 13.23
CA SER A 646 -27.48 -8.01 14.43
C SER A 646 -26.31 -7.03 14.39
N VAL A 647 -26.39 -5.98 15.21
CA VAL A 647 -25.33 -4.98 15.35
C VAL A 647 -24.61 -5.18 16.68
N SER A 648 -23.27 -5.24 16.65
CA SER A 648 -22.43 -5.48 17.83
C SER A 648 -22.13 -4.21 18.63
N LYS A 649 -22.21 -3.04 18.00
CA LYS A 649 -22.08 -1.72 18.67
C LYS A 649 -23.43 -1.28 19.26
N ASP A 650 -23.38 -0.54 20.36
CA ASP A 650 -24.57 -0.05 21.07
C ASP A 650 -25.27 1.12 20.33
N ILE A 651 -25.86 0.81 19.17
CA ILE A 651 -26.55 1.79 18.30
C ILE A 651 -27.99 2.01 18.80
N PRO A 652 -28.50 3.26 18.90
CA PRO A 652 -29.86 3.52 19.36
C PRO A 652 -30.93 2.88 18.45
N THR A 653 -32.03 2.42 19.04
CA THR A 653 -33.18 1.89 18.30
C THR A 653 -33.81 2.99 17.43
N GLY A 654 -34.22 2.64 16.21
CA GLY A 654 -34.73 3.60 15.20
C GLY A 654 -33.64 4.23 14.33
N ALA A 655 -32.36 3.95 14.59
CA ALA A 655 -31.28 4.36 13.71
C ALA A 655 -31.45 3.76 12.30
N GLN A 656 -31.22 4.58 11.28
CA GLN A 656 -31.29 4.17 9.87
C GLN A 656 -30.03 3.39 9.49
N VAL A 657 -30.20 2.23 8.85
CA VAL A 657 -29.13 1.52 8.16
C VAL A 657 -29.00 2.13 6.76
N LYS A 658 -27.80 2.56 6.38
CA LYS A 658 -27.51 3.25 5.12
C LYS A 658 -26.61 2.41 4.24
#